data_AF-A0AAD7E508-F1
#
_entry.id   AF-A0AAD7E508-F1
#
_cell.length_a   1.000
_cell.length_b   1.000
_cell.length_c   1.000
_cell.angle_alpha   90.00
_cell.angle_beta   90.00
_cell.angle_gamma   90.00
#
_symmetry.space_group_name_H-M   'P 1'
#
loop_
_entity.id
_entity.type
_entity.pdbx_description
1 polymer ?
#
loop_
_entity_poly.entity_id
_entity_poly.type
_entity_poly.pdbx_seq_one_letter_code
_entity_poly.pdbx_strand_id
1 'polypeptide(L)'
;MAGGPCCRATGSRAVPSSLGAAGSISPKSSYYARLPQQSRWRGPQDDRVFVPALDWPCDYPAPPDDMEDVEDAQGSGKRPIELEESPLKRHKASTGSTEYIFPTSVSNETAIAKEDTRQRIVERVDKLLTTINTVLGVEVNNVHSPHHRTAIPFPALSASNRRFAQKFNLNKINGVEHFDYRGRCILNQKVLPMLRQLYDTIAPTTLGFLGTKGAGRAHISTAAASVLLLEGYPVVFLPLSVPILSNAAIRDAIHVALRNDKVLHRYTDTLFDMCCKYDGLGGILHFCNYIKSKQLKLVFIMLNLDLVSEEDLNMFLNMADGHVLLFTAGGNSSLADEKAAEVAMGSVDAALYLNGGLEENEVGGWYHQYEVESKVVISKDEQALIQTTTGNVPLLLSELFRAVKAKGRFNRDLLNVSLDLYAEISKHLQEPMKESPNETSKLLLAVLNNSPLDVPRRLPDRRYMYRGKDRRWRYTCLFVFEATYHLALQLQDCFREFQVKSWLQCLPLLARNPSMLEYALKYAITAELRHGVTLSHFKSKLTIPPLPLFPLPAGGAPTNVTKSGLYVPLEFNHRHVDCIAVWFEPTAVHIVPIQISNVTKRSGHSDSRYQFFAADWLLWQEAVNKTNVTSIQWHFLWIIRATRCKWERFEKLEPRSSKGGASYPSHEIFTTGFNSISQNIYDKLPVLPS
;
A
#
# COMPACT_ATOMS: atom_id res chain seq x y z
N MET A 1 23.17 -62.57 16.08
CA MET A 1 24.02 -61.48 16.61
C MET A 1 23.07 -60.43 17.18
N ALA A 2 22.61 -60.62 18.42
CA ALA A 2 23.17 -60.09 19.68
C ALA A 2 23.00 -58.55 19.75
N GLY A 3 22.18 -57.96 20.64
CA GLY A 3 21.43 -58.50 21.79
C GLY A 3 20.31 -57.57 22.28
N GLY A 4 19.45 -58.09 23.17
CA GLY A 4 18.53 -57.31 24.03
C GLY A 4 19.22 -56.89 25.34
N PRO A 5 18.53 -56.77 26.50
CA PRO A 5 17.08 -56.72 26.77
C PRO A 5 16.68 -55.72 27.93
N CYS A 6 15.46 -55.88 28.49
CA CYS A 6 14.93 -55.44 29.83
C CYS A 6 14.28 -54.03 29.93
N CYS A 7 13.12 -53.76 30.56
CA CYS A 7 12.23 -54.36 31.60
C CYS A 7 10.73 -54.05 31.27
N ARG A 8 9.69 -54.89 31.49
CA ARG A 8 8.90 -55.25 32.73
C ARG A 8 8.44 -54.02 33.56
N ALA A 9 7.21 -53.87 34.11
CA ALA A 9 6.04 -54.75 34.31
C ALA A 9 4.75 -53.99 34.76
N THR A 10 3.57 -54.57 34.43
CA THR A 10 2.33 -54.86 35.24
C THR A 10 1.47 -53.83 36.01
N GLY A 11 0.12 -53.97 35.82
CA GLY A 11 -0.95 -53.90 36.86
C GLY A 11 -2.20 -53.08 36.47
N SER A 12 -3.34 -53.65 36.00
CA SER A 12 -4.51 -54.25 36.72
C SER A 12 -5.32 -53.26 37.60
N ARG A 13 -6.67 -53.18 37.73
CA ARG A 13 -7.91 -53.85 37.25
C ARG A 13 -9.13 -53.06 37.84
N ALA A 14 -10.29 -53.09 37.16
CA ALA A 14 -11.71 -53.07 37.64
C ALA A 14 -12.36 -51.90 38.49
N VAL A 15 -13.28 -51.10 37.90
CA VAL A 15 -14.79 -51.08 37.94
C VAL A 15 -15.52 -51.62 39.22
N PRO A 16 -16.80 -51.28 39.63
CA PRO A 16 -17.87 -50.30 39.21
C PRO A 16 -18.64 -49.51 40.35
N SER A 17 -19.71 -48.77 39.94
CA SER A 17 -21.04 -48.56 40.62
C SER A 17 -21.17 -47.45 41.68
N SER A 18 -22.27 -46.69 41.88
CA SER A 18 -23.61 -46.58 41.29
C SER A 18 -24.43 -45.44 41.95
N LEU A 19 -25.50 -44.99 41.26
CA LEU A 19 -26.87 -44.65 41.74
C LEU A 19 -27.23 -43.33 42.48
N GLY A 20 -28.39 -42.78 42.05
CA GLY A 20 -29.33 -41.90 42.79
C GLY A 20 -29.54 -40.52 42.13
N ALA A 21 -30.53 -40.20 41.29
CA ALA A 21 -32.00 -40.36 41.26
C ALA A 21 -32.81 -39.29 42.06
N ALA A 22 -33.79 -38.71 41.34
CA ALA A 22 -34.97 -37.92 41.76
C ALA A 22 -34.73 -36.48 42.29
N GLY A 23 -35.59 -35.49 42.07
CA GLY A 23 -36.91 -35.36 41.42
C GLY A 23 -37.27 -33.86 41.34
N SER A 24 -37.88 -33.43 40.23
CA SER A 24 -39.28 -32.96 40.15
C SER A 24 -39.58 -31.54 40.66
N ILE A 25 -40.37 -30.82 39.85
CA ILE A 25 -41.46 -29.86 40.16
C ILE A 25 -41.35 -28.58 39.30
N SER A 26 -42.20 -28.52 38.26
CA SER A 26 -42.86 -27.27 37.86
C SER A 26 -44.22 -27.22 38.57
N PRO A 27 -44.88 -26.05 38.72
CA PRO A 27 -45.85 -25.69 37.68
C PRO A 27 -46.20 -24.18 37.49
N LYS A 28 -46.62 -23.88 36.25
CA LYS A 28 -47.83 -23.13 35.80
C LYS A 28 -48.00 -21.59 35.97
N SER A 29 -48.34 -21.02 34.80
CA SER A 29 -49.46 -20.06 34.50
C SER A 29 -49.24 -18.58 34.88
N SER A 30 -49.80 -17.53 34.25
CA SER A 30 -50.94 -17.27 33.33
C SER A 30 -50.83 -15.78 32.86
N TYR A 31 -51.01 -15.43 31.57
CA TYR A 31 -52.16 -14.77 30.88
C TYR A 31 -52.44 -13.24 31.07
N TYR A 32 -52.82 -12.59 29.93
CA TYR A 32 -53.51 -11.30 29.67
C TYR A 32 -52.71 -9.97 29.81
N ALA A 33 -52.86 -8.88 29.03
CA ALA A 33 -53.86 -8.41 28.05
C ALA A 33 -53.29 -7.32 27.08
N ARG A 34 -54.17 -6.80 26.21
CA ARG A 34 -53.98 -5.95 25.01
C ARG A 34 -53.77 -4.43 25.27
N LEU A 35 -53.04 -3.79 24.33
CA LEU A 35 -53.09 -2.43 23.70
C LEU A 35 -54.15 -1.40 24.17
N PRO A 36 -53.91 -0.04 24.13
CA PRO A 36 -53.72 0.70 22.86
C PRO A 36 -52.84 2.00 22.87
N GLN A 37 -52.71 2.54 21.64
CA GLN A 37 -52.09 3.78 21.15
C GLN A 37 -52.08 5.01 22.09
N GLN A 38 -50.99 5.79 22.05
CA GLN A 38 -51.05 7.21 21.61
C GLN A 38 -49.67 7.83 21.35
N SER A 39 -49.68 8.65 20.30
CA SER A 39 -48.70 9.62 19.83
C SER A 39 -47.91 10.39 20.89
N ARG A 40 -46.60 10.54 20.67
CA ARG A 40 -45.93 11.86 20.58
C ARG A 40 -44.48 11.68 20.16
N TRP A 41 -44.20 12.08 18.92
CA TRP A 41 -42.89 12.46 18.46
C TRP A 41 -42.32 13.56 19.38
N ARG A 42 -41.23 13.25 20.07
CA ARG A 42 -40.20 14.18 20.51
C ARG A 42 -38.87 13.47 20.29
N GLY A 43 -38.09 13.93 19.32
CA GLY A 43 -36.72 13.47 19.14
C GLY A 43 -35.84 13.89 20.32
N PRO A 44 -34.78 13.13 20.57
CA PRO A 44 -33.46 13.67 20.87
C PRO A 44 -32.51 13.21 19.74
N GLN A 45 -31.83 14.14 19.07
CA GLN A 45 -30.46 14.57 19.41
C GLN A 45 -29.41 13.45 19.25
N ASP A 46 -28.56 13.65 18.24
CA ASP A 46 -27.19 13.16 18.11
C ASP A 46 -26.93 11.66 18.34
N ASP A 47 -27.20 10.86 17.31
CA ASP A 47 -26.48 9.58 17.12
C ASP A 47 -25.27 9.82 16.22
N ARG A 48 -24.15 10.21 16.85
CA ARG A 48 -22.82 10.16 16.22
C ARG A 48 -22.44 8.70 16.02
N VAL A 49 -22.40 8.27 14.77
CA VAL A 49 -21.79 7.00 14.37
C VAL A 49 -20.29 7.08 14.68
N PHE A 50 -19.86 6.36 15.72
CA PHE A 50 -18.46 6.14 16.05
C PHE A 50 -17.82 5.26 14.95
N VAL A 51 -17.18 5.92 14.00
CA VAL A 51 -16.06 5.36 13.22
C VAL A 51 -14.81 5.59 14.08
N PRO A 52 -13.80 4.70 14.14
CA PRO A 52 -12.56 5.05 14.83
C PRO A 52 -11.91 6.22 14.07
N ALA A 53 -12.23 7.42 14.54
CA ALA A 53 -11.65 8.67 14.12
C ALA A 53 -10.21 8.73 14.62
N LEU A 54 -9.34 9.18 13.73
CA LEU A 54 -7.96 9.53 13.99
C LEU A 54 -7.94 10.86 14.75
N ASP A 55 -7.97 10.82 16.08
CA ASP A 55 -7.70 12.02 16.89
C ASP A 55 -6.19 12.19 17.12
N TRP A 56 -5.72 13.41 16.87
CA TRP A 56 -4.33 13.86 17.01
C TRP A 56 -4.27 15.09 17.92
N PRO A 57 -3.93 14.97 19.21
CA PRO A 57 -3.41 16.07 20.00
C PRO A 57 -1.89 15.96 20.15
N CYS A 58 -1.21 17.10 20.00
CA CYS A 58 0.21 17.26 20.24
C CYS A 58 0.45 17.56 21.72
N ASP A 59 1.13 16.67 22.44
CA ASP A 59 1.84 17.02 23.68
C ASP A 59 3.25 16.40 23.59
N TYR A 60 4.24 17.27 23.44
CA TYR A 60 5.64 16.90 23.63
C TYR A 60 5.97 17.00 25.13
N PRO A 61 6.64 16.02 25.74
CA PRO A 61 7.26 16.24 27.03
C PRO A 61 8.42 17.22 26.88
N ALA A 62 8.48 18.22 27.76
CA ALA A 62 9.62 19.11 27.89
C ALA A 62 10.91 18.29 28.18
N PRO A 63 12.06 18.69 27.61
CA PRO A 63 13.33 18.07 27.98
C PRO A 63 13.68 18.43 29.44
N PRO A 64 14.35 17.53 30.17
CA PRO A 64 14.80 17.83 31.53
C PRO A 64 15.88 18.91 31.49
N ASP A 65 15.69 19.90 32.37
CA ASP A 65 16.74 20.82 32.83
C ASP A 65 17.85 19.98 33.48
N ASP A 66 19.06 20.06 32.93
CA ASP A 66 20.30 19.89 33.69
C ASP A 66 21.40 20.66 32.95
N MET A 67 21.65 21.88 33.45
CA MET A 67 22.89 22.61 33.26
C MET A 67 23.90 22.13 34.29
N GLU A 68 25.13 21.85 33.87
CA GLU A 68 26.33 22.08 34.69
C GLU A 68 27.56 22.30 33.79
N ASP A 69 28.04 23.55 33.85
CA ASP A 69 29.38 24.17 33.72
C ASP A 69 30.56 23.32 33.21
N VAL A 70 31.28 23.71 32.14
CA VAL A 70 32.28 24.81 31.97
C VAL A 70 33.63 24.56 32.66
N GLU A 71 34.68 24.59 31.83
CA GLU A 71 36.13 24.90 32.04
C GLU A 71 37.02 23.82 31.37
N ASP A 72 38.19 24.07 30.78
CA ASP A 72 38.89 25.23 30.23
C ASP A 72 40.09 24.61 29.47
N ALA A 73 40.53 25.14 28.32
CA ALA A 73 41.93 24.99 27.89
C ALA A 73 42.29 25.91 26.70
N GLN A 74 43.10 26.91 27.02
CA GLN A 74 43.71 27.90 26.15
C GLN A 74 44.92 27.39 25.35
N GLY A 75 45.23 28.13 24.27
CA GLY A 75 46.57 28.25 23.67
C GLY A 75 46.67 27.49 22.34
N SER A 76 47.26 27.99 21.25
CA SER A 76 48.14 29.12 20.93
C SER A 76 48.13 29.19 19.37
N GLY A 77 48.16 30.31 18.65
CA GLY A 77 49.22 31.31 18.58
C GLY A 77 50.03 31.17 17.27
N LYS A 78 49.83 32.12 16.32
CA LYS A 78 50.76 32.59 15.26
C LYS A 78 51.04 31.61 14.09
N ARG A 79 51.15 31.97 12.80
CA ARG A 79 51.52 33.20 12.06
C ARG A 79 51.01 33.10 10.59
N PRO A 80 50.89 34.20 9.84
CA PRO A 80 50.47 34.21 8.44
C PRO A 80 51.67 33.98 7.50
N ILE A 81 51.45 33.23 6.41
CA ILE A 81 52.40 33.11 5.30
C ILE A 81 51.86 33.97 4.15
N GLU A 82 52.53 35.11 3.93
CA GLU A 82 52.53 35.84 2.67
C GLU A 82 53.19 34.95 1.60
N LEU A 83 52.54 34.80 0.44
CA LEU A 83 53.18 34.25 -0.74
C LEU A 83 53.13 35.29 -1.85
N GLU A 84 54.34 35.69 -2.23
CA GLU A 84 54.71 36.67 -3.23
C GLU A 84 54.06 36.42 -4.59
N GLU A 85 53.59 37.51 -5.19
CA GLU A 85 53.36 37.61 -6.61
C GLU A 85 54.69 37.45 -7.36
N SER A 86 54.71 36.61 -8.39
CA SER A 86 55.77 36.65 -9.40
C SER A 86 55.22 36.43 -10.81
N PRO A 87 55.74 37.17 -11.81
CA PRO A 87 55.06 37.40 -13.07
C PRO A 87 55.42 36.33 -14.11
N LEU A 88 54.41 35.57 -14.56
CA LEU A 88 54.60 34.55 -15.59
C LEU A 88 54.49 35.14 -16.99
N LYS A 89 55.66 35.13 -17.63
CA LYS A 89 56.01 35.38 -19.02
C LYS A 89 54.94 34.95 -20.04
N ARG A 90 54.69 35.85 -21.00
CA ARG A 90 54.00 35.60 -22.27
C ARG A 90 54.70 34.46 -23.04
N HIS A 91 54.06 33.29 -23.09
CA HIS A 91 54.30 32.30 -24.13
C HIS A 91 53.20 32.41 -25.19
N LYS A 92 53.63 32.50 -26.46
CA LYS A 92 52.79 32.59 -27.65
C LYS A 92 51.80 31.42 -27.69
N ALA A 93 50.52 31.76 -27.79
CA ALA A 93 49.44 30.81 -27.97
C ALA A 93 49.57 30.09 -29.32
N SER A 94 49.72 28.77 -29.26
CA SER A 94 49.42 27.86 -30.34
C SER A 94 47.90 27.70 -30.39
N THR A 95 47.30 28.18 -31.48
CA THR A 95 45.89 28.03 -31.83
C THR A 95 45.48 26.55 -31.86
N GLY A 96 44.60 26.17 -30.94
CA GLY A 96 44.04 24.83 -30.86
C GLY A 96 43.22 24.60 -29.60
N SER A 97 42.46 25.59 -29.12
CA SER A 97 41.44 25.35 -28.10
C SER A 97 40.18 24.87 -28.79
N THR A 98 39.90 23.57 -28.70
CA THR A 98 38.56 23.06 -28.94
C THR A 98 37.67 23.66 -27.87
N GLU A 99 36.92 24.72 -28.18
CA GLU A 99 35.85 25.22 -27.32
C GLU A 99 34.88 24.06 -27.10
N TYR A 100 34.87 23.48 -25.89
CA TYR A 100 33.96 22.40 -25.56
C TYR A 100 32.58 22.96 -25.24
N ILE A 101 31.58 22.37 -25.88
CA ILE A 101 30.31 23.02 -26.10
C ILE A 101 29.20 22.32 -25.32
N PHE A 102 28.68 23.01 -24.30
CA PHE A 102 27.53 22.54 -23.55
C PHE A 102 26.21 22.73 -24.34
N PRO A 103 25.33 21.71 -24.42
CA PRO A 103 24.03 21.81 -25.09
C PRO A 103 22.98 22.55 -24.26
N THR A 104 21.86 22.93 -24.88
CA THR A 104 20.66 23.39 -24.15
C THR A 104 19.76 22.22 -23.76
N SER A 105 18.86 22.39 -22.78
CA SER A 105 18.00 21.30 -22.30
C SER A 105 16.86 20.91 -23.26
N VAL A 106 16.63 21.69 -24.33
CA VAL A 106 15.43 21.58 -25.18
C VAL A 106 15.75 21.62 -26.68
N SER A 107 17.00 21.87 -27.07
CA SER A 107 17.49 21.72 -28.44
C SER A 107 18.90 21.14 -28.44
N ASN A 108 19.24 20.37 -29.48
CA ASN A 108 20.61 19.90 -29.75
C ASN A 108 21.60 21.04 -30.07
N GLU A 109 21.22 22.31 -29.84
CA GLU A 109 22.10 23.46 -30.08
C GLU A 109 23.18 23.52 -29.03
N THR A 110 24.41 23.42 -29.53
CA THR A 110 25.66 23.55 -28.80
C THR A 110 26.11 25.01 -28.87
N ALA A 111 26.12 25.70 -27.70
CA ALA A 111 27.05 26.76 -27.27
C ALA A 111 26.40 27.73 -26.27
N ILE A 112 26.54 27.44 -24.96
CA ILE A 112 26.35 28.41 -23.87
C ILE A 112 27.23 29.65 -24.07
N ALA A 113 28.36 29.54 -24.77
CA ALA A 113 29.26 30.65 -25.07
C ALA A 113 28.64 31.73 -25.98
N LYS A 114 27.55 31.41 -26.70
CA LYS A 114 26.85 32.38 -27.55
C LYS A 114 25.81 33.14 -26.73
N GLU A 115 25.93 34.46 -26.73
CA GLU A 115 25.03 35.38 -26.02
C GLU A 115 23.56 35.14 -26.40
N ASP A 116 23.26 34.93 -27.68
CA ASP A 116 21.91 34.64 -28.17
C ASP A 116 21.30 33.37 -27.55
N THR A 117 22.12 32.37 -27.22
CA THR A 117 21.65 31.15 -26.56
C THR A 117 21.38 31.39 -25.07
N ARG A 118 22.23 32.18 -24.40
CA ARG A 118 22.01 32.59 -22.99
C ARG A 118 20.71 33.38 -22.89
N GLN A 119 20.53 34.38 -23.77
CA GLN A 119 19.35 35.23 -23.79
C GLN A 119 18.06 34.42 -24.03
N ARG A 120 18.06 33.46 -24.96
CA ARG A 120 16.91 32.56 -25.18
C ARG A 120 16.57 31.71 -23.96
N ILE A 121 17.57 31.28 -23.16
CA ILE A 121 17.32 30.56 -21.91
C ILE A 121 16.70 31.52 -20.88
N VAL A 122 17.26 32.72 -20.73
CA VAL A 122 16.73 33.77 -19.82
C VAL A 122 15.27 34.07 -20.12
N GLU A 123 14.92 34.32 -21.38
CA GLU A 123 13.54 34.60 -21.80
C GLU A 123 12.57 33.47 -21.44
N ARG A 124 13.03 32.23 -21.54
CA ARG A 124 12.22 31.06 -21.19
C ARG A 124 12.03 30.90 -19.68
N VAL A 125 13.07 31.19 -18.89
CA VAL A 125 12.98 31.24 -17.43
C VAL A 125 12.01 32.34 -17.00
N ASP A 126 12.16 33.54 -17.55
CA ASP A 126 11.29 34.67 -17.23
C ASP A 126 9.82 34.37 -17.62
N LYS A 127 9.61 33.73 -18.77
CA LYS A 127 8.28 33.26 -19.18
C LYS A 127 7.70 32.24 -18.20
N LEU A 128 8.49 31.27 -17.73
CA LEU A 128 8.06 30.29 -16.74
C LEU A 128 7.68 30.97 -15.42
N LEU A 129 8.56 31.80 -14.87
CA LEU A 129 8.32 32.52 -13.60
C LEU A 129 7.11 33.46 -13.69
N THR A 130 6.96 34.17 -14.80
CA THR A 130 5.77 35.01 -15.06
C THR A 130 4.50 34.18 -15.09
N THR A 131 4.55 32.98 -15.71
CA THR A 131 3.40 32.07 -15.77
C THR A 131 3.06 31.52 -14.37
N ILE A 132 4.06 31.14 -13.58
CA ILE A 132 3.88 30.74 -12.18
C ILE A 132 3.21 31.86 -11.38
N ASN A 133 3.74 33.08 -11.45
CA ASN A 133 3.17 34.23 -10.75
C ASN A 133 1.73 34.56 -11.19
N THR A 134 1.44 34.46 -12.48
CA THR A 134 0.11 34.78 -13.02
C THR A 134 -0.92 33.72 -12.64
N VAL A 135 -0.60 32.44 -12.84
CA VAL A 135 -1.54 31.33 -12.58
C VAL A 135 -1.71 31.13 -11.08
N LEU A 136 -0.60 30.97 -10.34
CA LEU A 136 -0.68 30.67 -8.91
C LEU A 136 -0.95 31.91 -8.06
N GLY A 137 -0.59 33.12 -8.49
CA GLY A 137 -0.94 34.34 -7.77
C GLY A 137 -2.45 34.54 -7.59
N VAL A 138 -3.26 33.96 -8.49
CA VAL A 138 -4.72 33.96 -8.40
C VAL A 138 -5.24 32.69 -7.71
N GLU A 139 -4.59 31.54 -7.92
CA GLU A 139 -5.13 30.23 -7.55
C GLU A 139 -4.41 29.54 -6.37
N VAL A 140 -3.48 30.20 -5.66
CA VAL A 140 -2.68 29.56 -4.60
C VAL A 140 -3.52 28.86 -3.52
N ASN A 141 -4.65 29.47 -3.13
CA ASN A 141 -5.57 28.88 -2.16
C ASN A 141 -6.23 27.59 -2.68
N ASN A 142 -6.44 27.49 -4.01
CA ASN A 142 -7.00 26.30 -4.65
C ASN A 142 -6.00 25.16 -4.68
N VAL A 143 -4.71 25.44 -4.81
CA VAL A 143 -3.63 24.44 -4.76
C VAL A 143 -3.65 23.69 -3.43
N HIS A 144 -3.93 24.37 -2.32
CA HIS A 144 -3.99 23.73 -1.00
C HIS A 144 -5.29 22.95 -0.75
N SER A 145 -6.34 23.21 -1.52
CA SER A 145 -7.69 22.73 -1.23
C SER A 145 -7.96 21.37 -1.89
N PRO A 146 -8.33 20.33 -1.12
CA PRO A 146 -8.71 19.03 -1.68
C PRO A 146 -10.02 19.07 -2.47
N HIS A 147 -10.72 20.21 -2.53
CA HIS A 147 -11.92 20.41 -3.33
C HIS A 147 -11.64 20.96 -4.72
N HIS A 148 -10.40 21.37 -5.00
CA HIS A 148 -10.03 21.98 -6.26
C HIS A 148 -9.01 21.14 -7.03
N ARG A 149 -9.19 21.13 -8.34
CA ARG A 149 -8.19 20.70 -9.30
C ARG A 149 -7.64 21.95 -9.97
N THR A 150 -6.33 22.08 -9.96
CA THR A 150 -5.60 23.25 -10.47
C THR A 150 -4.61 22.79 -11.53
N ALA A 151 -4.57 23.45 -12.67
CA ALA A 151 -3.53 23.25 -13.67
C ALA A 151 -2.31 24.09 -13.28
N ILE A 152 -1.32 23.47 -12.65
CA ILE A 152 -0.16 24.17 -12.09
C ILE A 152 0.97 24.20 -13.13
N PRO A 153 1.63 25.35 -13.38
CA PRO A 153 2.82 25.39 -14.23
C PRO A 153 3.91 24.48 -13.65
N PHE A 154 4.47 23.62 -14.50
CA PHE A 154 5.51 22.68 -14.10
C PHE A 154 6.81 23.44 -13.80
N PRO A 155 7.46 23.24 -12.65
CA PRO A 155 8.56 24.08 -12.16
C PRO A 155 9.92 23.76 -12.83
N ALA A 156 9.91 23.40 -14.11
CA ALA A 156 11.09 23.18 -14.93
C ALA A 156 10.85 23.58 -16.39
N LEU A 157 11.91 23.97 -17.10
CA LEU A 157 11.82 24.39 -18.51
C LEU A 157 11.46 23.25 -19.48
N SER A 158 11.62 22.00 -19.06
CA SER A 158 11.29 20.80 -19.82
C SER A 158 11.22 19.59 -18.90
N ALA A 159 10.20 18.76 -19.05
CA ALA A 159 10.28 17.36 -18.66
C ALA A 159 11.23 16.62 -19.62
N SER A 160 12.51 16.62 -19.25
CA SER A 160 13.62 15.92 -19.90
C SER A 160 13.34 14.46 -20.34
N ASN A 161 12.32 13.80 -19.77
CA ASN A 161 11.95 12.43 -20.07
C ASN A 161 10.48 12.30 -20.50
N ARG A 162 10.25 11.80 -21.72
CA ARG A 162 8.90 11.54 -22.27
C ARG A 162 8.06 10.61 -21.40
N ARG A 163 8.67 9.60 -20.76
CA ARG A 163 7.96 8.70 -19.83
C ARG A 163 7.53 9.42 -18.55
N PHE A 164 8.35 10.34 -18.06
CA PHE A 164 8.00 11.18 -16.92
C PHE A 164 6.84 12.11 -17.29
N ALA A 165 6.94 12.80 -18.43
CA ALA A 165 5.91 13.70 -18.94
C ALA A 165 4.55 13.00 -19.11
N GLN A 166 4.56 11.75 -19.61
CA GLN A 166 3.36 10.92 -19.71
C GLN A 166 2.79 10.54 -18.34
N LYS A 167 3.63 10.16 -17.37
CA LYS A 167 3.16 9.80 -16.02
C LYS A 167 2.56 10.99 -15.26
N PHE A 168 3.09 12.19 -15.48
CA PHE A 168 2.58 13.44 -14.90
C PHE A 168 1.45 14.08 -15.73
N ASN A 169 1.07 13.49 -16.87
CA ASN A 169 0.09 14.04 -17.81
C ASN A 169 0.35 15.52 -18.15
N LEU A 170 1.59 15.85 -18.50
CA LEU A 170 1.97 17.23 -18.78
C LEU A 170 1.32 17.74 -20.07
N ASN A 171 0.72 18.93 -19.98
CA ASN A 171 0.09 19.62 -21.11
C ASN A 171 0.73 20.99 -21.30
N LYS A 172 0.93 21.43 -22.55
CA LYS A 172 1.47 22.76 -22.83
C LYS A 172 0.36 23.79 -22.96
N ILE A 173 0.38 24.81 -22.10
CA ILE A 173 -0.51 25.97 -22.13
C ILE A 173 0.36 27.20 -22.37
N ASN A 174 0.11 27.93 -23.45
CA ASN A 174 0.91 29.10 -23.86
C ASN A 174 2.42 28.84 -23.95
N GLY A 175 2.81 27.59 -24.27
CA GLY A 175 4.21 27.17 -24.38
C GLY A 175 4.91 26.84 -23.07
N VAL A 176 4.20 26.82 -21.93
CA VAL A 176 4.69 26.35 -20.63
C VAL A 176 3.99 25.04 -20.28
N GLU A 177 4.74 24.05 -19.80
CA GLU A 177 4.18 22.77 -19.37
C GLU A 177 3.42 22.96 -18.06
N HIS A 178 2.24 22.36 -17.96
CA HIS A 178 1.38 22.35 -16.78
C HIS A 178 1.02 20.92 -16.42
N PHE A 179 0.85 20.66 -15.13
CA PHE A 179 0.35 19.39 -14.63
C PHE A 179 -0.94 19.61 -13.84
N ASP A 180 -1.82 18.63 -13.90
CA ASP A 180 -3.04 18.64 -13.12
C ASP A 180 -2.76 18.23 -11.68
N TYR A 181 -2.95 19.17 -10.75
CA TYR A 181 -2.84 18.92 -9.34
C TYR A 181 -4.20 18.97 -8.66
N ARG A 182 -4.54 17.89 -7.97
CA ARG A 182 -5.68 17.84 -7.06
C ARG A 182 -5.16 18.12 -5.66
N GLY A 183 -5.70 19.14 -5.01
CA GLY A 183 -5.15 19.64 -3.75
C GLY A 183 -5.05 18.56 -2.66
N ARG A 184 -4.04 18.72 -1.80
CA ARG A 184 -3.77 17.86 -0.65
C ARG A 184 -3.48 18.72 0.58
N CYS A 185 -4.11 18.42 1.70
CA CYS A 185 -3.98 19.17 2.94
C CYS A 185 -2.53 19.17 3.46
N ILE A 186 -1.82 18.05 3.29
CA ILE A 186 -0.44 17.88 3.75
C ILE A 186 0.54 18.90 3.13
N LEU A 187 0.25 19.42 1.94
CA LEU A 187 1.09 20.40 1.26
C LEU A 187 1.25 21.66 2.13
N ASN A 188 0.14 22.25 2.57
CA ASN A 188 0.15 23.46 3.38
C ASN A 188 0.35 23.19 4.88
N GLN A 189 -0.11 22.05 5.38
CA GLN A 189 -0.03 21.74 6.81
C GLN A 189 1.37 21.32 7.26
N LYS A 190 2.18 20.73 6.37
CA LYS A 190 3.48 20.15 6.75
C LYS A 190 4.60 20.48 5.78
N VAL A 191 4.42 20.16 4.49
CA VAL A 191 5.52 20.21 3.52
C VAL A 191 6.07 21.64 3.38
N LEU A 192 5.20 22.61 3.09
CA LEU A 192 5.61 24.01 2.93
C LEU A 192 6.15 24.62 4.24
N PRO A 193 5.47 24.52 5.41
CA PRO A 193 6.01 25.03 6.67
C PRO A 193 7.39 24.48 7.01
N MET A 194 7.61 23.17 6.82
CA MET A 194 8.89 22.55 7.10
C MET A 194 9.98 23.07 6.14
N LEU A 195 9.71 23.16 4.84
CA LEU A 195 10.72 23.67 3.89
C LEU A 195 11.12 25.11 4.18
N ARG A 196 10.15 25.97 4.55
CA ARG A 196 10.43 27.36 4.94
C ARG A 196 11.28 27.39 6.20
N GLN A 197 10.90 26.63 7.23
CA GLN A 197 11.67 26.51 8.47
C GLN A 197 13.11 26.05 8.20
N LEU A 198 13.30 25.02 7.36
CA LEU A 198 14.62 24.49 7.02
C LEU A 198 15.47 25.48 6.20
N TYR A 199 14.84 26.35 5.43
CA TYR A 199 15.55 27.41 4.72
C TYR A 199 16.07 28.49 5.67
N ASP A 200 15.30 28.81 6.71
CA ASP A 200 15.64 29.84 7.71
C ASP A 200 16.63 29.36 8.77
N THR A 201 16.87 28.05 8.92
CA THR A 201 17.91 27.53 9.85
C THR A 201 19.31 27.83 9.34
N ILE A 202 20.32 27.78 10.22
CA ILE A 202 21.73 27.99 9.83
C ILE A 202 22.32 26.69 9.25
N ALA A 203 22.02 25.54 9.84
CA ALA A 203 22.55 24.25 9.39
C ALA A 203 21.91 23.79 8.06
N PRO A 204 22.67 23.12 7.17
CA PRO A 204 22.09 22.36 6.06
C PRO A 204 21.21 21.26 6.62
N THR A 205 20.04 21.02 6.03
CA THR A 205 19.12 20.01 6.56
C THR A 205 18.42 19.30 5.43
N THR A 206 18.35 17.98 5.55
CA THR A 206 17.74 17.11 4.54
C THR A 206 16.36 16.65 5.01
N LEU A 207 15.37 16.82 4.15
CA LEU A 207 13.99 16.36 4.33
C LEU A 207 13.72 15.17 3.41
N GLY A 208 13.57 13.98 4.00
CA GLY A 208 13.15 12.78 3.28
C GLY A 208 11.63 12.70 3.19
N PHE A 209 11.05 12.69 1.98
CA PHE A 209 9.62 12.47 1.77
C PHE A 209 9.35 11.06 1.23
N LEU A 210 8.86 10.19 2.12
CA LEU A 210 8.86 8.73 1.98
C LEU A 210 7.43 8.17 2.11
N GLY A 211 7.23 6.91 1.73
CA GLY A 211 6.01 6.16 2.07
C GLY A 211 5.38 5.35 0.93
N THR A 212 4.04 5.26 0.96
CA THR A 212 3.21 4.40 0.12
C THR A 212 3.29 4.71 -1.37
N LYS A 213 3.43 3.69 -2.22
CA LYS A 213 3.47 3.89 -3.67
C LYS A 213 2.12 4.45 -4.15
N GLY A 214 2.17 5.47 -5.02
CA GLY A 214 0.96 6.09 -5.55
C GLY A 214 0.24 7.06 -4.60
N ALA A 215 0.78 7.32 -3.41
CA ALA A 215 0.21 8.26 -2.44
C ALA A 215 0.30 9.74 -2.87
N GLY A 216 1.05 10.05 -3.93
CA GLY A 216 1.14 11.39 -4.51
C GLY A 216 2.36 12.22 -4.08
N ARG A 217 3.39 11.62 -3.46
CA ARG A 217 4.62 12.32 -3.03
C ARG A 217 5.21 13.23 -4.11
N ALA A 218 5.46 12.67 -5.29
CA ALA A 218 6.04 13.41 -6.40
C ALA A 218 5.16 14.60 -6.85
N HIS A 219 3.84 14.44 -6.82
CA HIS A 219 2.90 15.52 -7.17
C HIS A 219 2.88 16.61 -6.10
N ILE A 220 2.87 16.23 -4.82
CA ILE A 220 2.94 17.17 -3.70
C ILE A 220 4.27 17.95 -3.71
N SER A 221 5.40 17.28 -3.92
CA SER A 221 6.72 17.94 -4.03
C SER A 221 6.80 18.88 -5.23
N THR A 222 6.19 18.52 -6.36
CA THR A 222 6.12 19.39 -7.55
C THR A 222 5.25 20.63 -7.31
N ALA A 223 4.11 20.46 -6.64
CA ALA A 223 3.26 21.58 -6.22
C ALA A 223 3.99 22.48 -5.21
N ALA A 224 4.71 21.89 -4.25
CA ALA A 224 5.53 22.63 -3.28
C ALA A 224 6.59 23.48 -3.97
N ALA A 225 7.30 22.93 -4.96
CA ALA A 225 8.28 23.68 -5.74
C ALA A 225 7.66 24.90 -6.43
N SER A 226 6.47 24.74 -7.02
CA SER A 226 5.78 25.83 -7.74
C SER A 226 5.29 26.93 -6.80
N VAL A 227 4.78 26.56 -5.61
CA VAL A 227 4.35 27.52 -4.58
C VAL A 227 5.55 28.26 -3.96
N LEU A 228 6.65 27.57 -3.68
CA LEU A 228 7.86 28.20 -3.17
C LEU A 228 8.48 29.17 -4.21
N LEU A 229 8.41 28.85 -5.50
CA LEU A 229 8.80 29.77 -6.56
C LEU A 229 7.92 31.03 -6.57
N LEU A 230 6.59 30.88 -6.46
CA LEU A 230 5.67 32.02 -6.31
C LEU A 230 6.04 32.91 -5.10
N GLU A 231 6.49 32.30 -4.00
CA GLU A 231 6.90 32.99 -2.77
C GLU A 231 8.29 33.64 -2.85
N GLY A 232 9.02 33.46 -3.96
CA GLY A 232 10.34 34.04 -4.17
C GLY A 232 11.52 33.22 -3.64
N TYR A 233 11.30 31.96 -3.23
CA TYR A 233 12.40 31.08 -2.80
C TYR A 233 13.23 30.58 -4.01
N PRO A 234 14.55 30.39 -3.85
CA PRO A 234 15.43 29.90 -4.92
C PRO A 234 15.36 28.37 -5.04
N VAL A 235 14.29 27.88 -5.69
CA VAL A 235 14.03 26.44 -5.81
C VAL A 235 14.72 25.82 -7.04
N VAL A 236 15.54 24.82 -6.80
CA VAL A 236 16.13 23.94 -7.83
C VAL A 236 15.32 22.65 -7.90
N PHE A 237 14.41 22.54 -8.88
CA PHE A 237 13.55 21.37 -9.04
C PHE A 237 14.13 20.37 -10.06
N LEU A 238 14.36 19.14 -9.61
CA LEU A 238 14.96 18.06 -10.40
C LEU A 238 14.04 16.82 -10.44
N PRO A 239 13.26 16.63 -11.52
CA PRO A 239 12.42 15.45 -11.69
C PRO A 239 13.26 14.25 -12.15
N LEU A 240 13.99 13.60 -11.22
CA LEU A 240 14.86 12.48 -11.57
C LEU A 240 14.03 11.29 -12.05
N SER A 241 14.46 10.74 -13.18
CA SER A 241 13.90 9.56 -13.82
C SER A 241 15.03 8.86 -14.58
N VAL A 242 14.78 7.65 -15.07
CA VAL A 242 15.73 6.92 -15.91
C VAL A 242 15.33 7.07 -17.39
N PRO A 243 16.22 7.54 -18.28
CA PRO A 243 17.60 8.00 -18.03
C PRO A 243 17.67 9.38 -17.35
N ILE A 244 18.82 9.65 -16.71
CA ILE A 244 19.11 10.80 -15.84
C ILE A 244 19.03 12.14 -16.58
N LEU A 245 18.76 13.21 -15.84
CA LEU A 245 18.72 14.58 -16.35
C LEU A 245 20.04 14.95 -17.04
N SER A 246 19.95 15.62 -18.17
CA SER A 246 21.14 16.22 -18.80
C SER A 246 21.69 17.34 -17.92
N ASN A 247 23.00 17.56 -17.99
CA ASN A 247 23.66 18.67 -17.28
C ASN A 247 23.02 20.03 -17.63
N ALA A 248 22.54 20.18 -18.88
CA ALA A 248 21.81 21.36 -19.32
C ALA A 248 20.49 21.56 -18.56
N ALA A 249 19.74 20.48 -18.29
CA ALA A 249 18.51 20.55 -17.51
C ALA A 249 18.78 20.93 -16.04
N ILE A 250 19.88 20.43 -15.46
CA ILE A 250 20.29 20.79 -14.09
C ILE A 250 20.71 22.26 -14.02
N ARG A 251 21.54 22.73 -14.96
CA ARG A 251 21.91 24.15 -15.10
C ARG A 251 20.67 25.02 -15.20
N ASP A 252 19.72 24.66 -16.06
CA ASP A 252 18.51 25.45 -16.28
C ASP A 252 17.63 25.49 -15.02
N ALA A 253 17.55 24.41 -14.26
CA ALA A 253 16.85 24.40 -12.96
C ALA A 253 17.52 25.34 -11.94
N ILE A 254 18.86 25.37 -11.90
CA ILE A 254 19.60 26.34 -11.06
C ILE A 254 19.34 27.77 -11.54
N HIS A 255 19.35 28.00 -12.84
CA HIS A 255 19.08 29.33 -13.40
C HIS A 255 17.66 29.83 -13.05
N VAL A 256 16.64 28.96 -13.08
CA VAL A 256 15.30 29.27 -12.56
C VAL A 256 15.36 29.72 -11.10
N ALA A 257 16.08 28.99 -10.25
CA ALA A 257 16.25 29.34 -8.83
C ALA A 257 16.89 30.72 -8.64
N LEU A 258 17.96 31.01 -9.39
CA LEU A 258 18.68 32.29 -9.29
C LEU A 258 17.82 33.48 -9.73
N ARG A 259 17.09 33.34 -10.85
CA ARG A 259 16.24 34.42 -11.38
C ARG A 259 15.03 34.72 -10.50
N ASN A 260 14.56 33.74 -9.74
CA ASN A 260 13.41 33.91 -8.85
C ASN A 260 13.76 34.69 -7.57
N ASP A 261 15.03 34.70 -7.16
CA ASP A 261 15.48 35.36 -5.93
C ASP A 261 16.18 36.70 -6.23
N LYS A 262 15.80 37.73 -5.47
CA LYS A 262 16.27 39.12 -5.67
C LYS A 262 17.75 39.30 -5.42
N VAL A 263 18.38 38.47 -4.60
CA VAL A 263 19.82 38.55 -4.28
C VAL A 263 20.62 37.65 -5.21
N LEU A 264 20.10 36.47 -5.52
CA LEU A 264 20.81 35.44 -6.28
C LEU A 264 20.85 35.70 -7.79
N HIS A 265 19.93 36.50 -8.35
CA HIS A 265 19.87 36.75 -9.79
C HIS A 265 21.21 37.26 -10.37
N ARG A 266 22.00 37.99 -9.59
CA ARG A 266 23.31 38.53 -9.99
C ARG A 266 24.38 37.45 -10.27
N TYR A 267 24.16 36.22 -9.83
CA TYR A 267 25.07 35.09 -10.06
C TYR A 267 24.76 34.29 -11.32
N THR A 268 23.78 34.72 -12.12
CA THR A 268 23.39 34.07 -13.38
C THR A 268 24.58 33.93 -14.34
N ASP A 269 25.32 35.00 -14.57
CA ASP A 269 26.48 34.96 -15.47
C ASP A 269 27.59 34.05 -14.91
N THR A 270 27.79 34.07 -13.59
CA THR A 270 28.72 33.18 -12.91
C THR A 270 28.38 31.70 -13.12
N LEU A 271 27.10 31.34 -13.11
CA LEU A 271 26.66 29.97 -13.41
C LEU A 271 27.06 29.57 -14.84
N PHE A 272 26.75 30.42 -15.82
CA PHE A 272 27.07 30.14 -17.21
C PHE A 272 28.58 30.05 -17.46
N ASP A 273 29.35 30.97 -16.89
CA ASP A 273 30.80 31.00 -17.02
C ASP A 273 31.47 29.78 -16.38
N MET A 274 30.99 29.33 -15.21
CA MET A 274 31.48 28.10 -14.59
C MET A 274 31.12 26.87 -15.42
N CYS A 275 29.91 26.79 -15.99
CA CYS A 275 29.52 25.70 -16.89
C CYS A 275 30.28 25.70 -18.22
N CYS A 276 30.80 26.86 -18.66
CA CYS A 276 31.69 26.96 -19.82
C CYS A 276 33.14 26.61 -19.50
N LYS A 277 33.61 26.94 -18.29
CA LYS A 277 35.01 26.76 -17.87
C LYS A 277 35.33 25.31 -17.48
N TYR A 278 34.38 24.60 -16.89
CA TYR A 278 34.56 23.24 -16.39
C TYR A 278 33.68 22.27 -17.16
N ASP A 279 34.26 21.13 -17.55
CA ASP A 279 33.54 20.11 -18.31
C ASP A 279 32.46 19.41 -17.49
N GLY A 280 31.33 19.14 -18.14
CA GLY A 280 30.22 18.38 -17.57
C GLY A 280 29.70 18.95 -16.25
N LEU A 281 29.40 18.07 -15.29
CA LEU A 281 28.85 18.44 -13.99
C LEU A 281 29.84 19.20 -13.09
N GLY A 282 31.13 19.25 -13.44
CA GLY A 282 32.14 19.97 -12.67
C GLY A 282 31.81 21.45 -12.48
N GLY A 283 31.32 22.11 -13.54
CA GLY A 283 30.91 23.53 -13.46
C GLY A 283 29.73 23.77 -12.52
N ILE A 284 28.77 22.85 -12.52
CA ILE A 284 27.58 22.89 -11.65
C ILE A 284 27.97 22.70 -10.19
N LEU A 285 28.82 21.71 -9.89
CA LEU A 285 29.33 21.45 -8.54
C LEU A 285 30.17 22.61 -8.01
N HIS A 286 31.05 23.18 -8.84
CA HIS A 286 31.82 24.37 -8.47
C HIS A 286 30.91 25.57 -8.18
N PHE A 287 29.85 25.75 -8.96
CA PHE A 287 28.88 26.81 -8.73
C PHE A 287 28.14 26.64 -7.40
N CYS A 288 27.63 25.44 -7.09
CA CYS A 288 26.93 25.20 -5.83
C CYS A 288 27.85 25.43 -4.62
N ASN A 289 29.09 24.94 -4.69
CA ASN A 289 30.12 25.21 -3.67
C ASN A 289 30.44 26.71 -3.54
N TYR A 290 30.45 27.45 -4.65
CA TYR A 290 30.63 28.89 -4.63
C TYR A 290 29.46 29.59 -3.92
N ILE A 291 28.21 29.24 -4.22
CA ILE A 291 27.01 29.77 -3.53
C ILE A 291 27.07 29.46 -2.03
N LYS A 292 27.41 28.21 -1.67
CA LYS A 292 27.65 27.80 -0.27
C LYS A 292 28.72 28.67 0.41
N SER A 293 29.84 28.94 -0.26
CA SER A 293 30.93 29.79 0.29
C SER A 293 30.50 31.24 0.55
N LYS A 294 29.44 31.70 -0.13
CA LYS A 294 28.82 33.02 0.09
C LYS A 294 27.77 33.01 1.20
N GLN A 295 27.59 31.90 1.90
CA GLN A 295 26.54 31.71 2.91
C GLN A 295 25.14 31.91 2.35
N LEU A 296 24.96 31.57 1.07
CA LEU A 296 23.67 31.62 0.38
C LEU A 296 23.14 30.19 0.19
N LYS A 297 21.81 30.05 0.19
CA LYS A 297 21.15 28.76 0.14
C LYS A 297 20.26 28.63 -1.09
N LEU A 298 20.19 27.41 -1.60
CA LEU A 298 19.22 26.98 -2.60
C LEU A 298 18.28 25.96 -1.95
N VAL A 299 17.10 25.78 -2.52
CA VAL A 299 16.15 24.74 -2.11
C VAL A 299 16.09 23.67 -3.19
N PHE A 300 16.80 22.57 -2.99
CA PHE A 300 16.75 21.43 -3.91
C PHE A 300 15.52 20.58 -3.65
N ILE A 301 14.73 20.32 -4.70
CA ILE A 301 13.61 19.38 -4.66
C ILE A 301 13.87 18.29 -5.71
N MET A 302 14.30 17.11 -5.25
CA MET A 302 14.71 16.00 -6.08
C MET A 302 13.70 14.84 -6.02
N LEU A 303 13.11 14.50 -7.17
CA LEU A 303 12.13 13.42 -7.23
C LEU A 303 12.79 12.07 -7.49
N ASN A 304 12.30 10.99 -6.87
CA ASN A 304 12.77 9.60 -7.01
C ASN A 304 14.29 9.44 -6.96
N LEU A 305 14.93 10.02 -5.94
CA LEU A 305 16.38 10.00 -5.77
C LEU A 305 16.92 8.57 -5.58
N ASP A 306 16.07 7.63 -5.18
CA ASP A 306 16.39 6.20 -5.06
C ASP A 306 16.52 5.45 -6.40
N LEU A 307 16.18 6.09 -7.53
CA LEU A 307 16.21 5.44 -8.85
C LEU A 307 17.48 5.73 -9.66
N VAL A 308 18.39 6.57 -9.17
CA VAL A 308 19.66 6.89 -9.85
C VAL A 308 20.76 5.92 -9.44
N SER A 309 21.89 5.92 -10.16
CA SER A 309 23.04 5.10 -9.78
C SER A 309 23.68 5.64 -8.49
N GLU A 310 24.51 4.84 -7.81
CA GLU A 310 25.22 5.28 -6.61
C GLU A 310 26.18 6.45 -6.88
N GLU A 311 26.83 6.46 -8.05
CA GLU A 311 27.69 7.56 -8.50
C GLU A 311 26.89 8.86 -8.64
N ASP A 312 25.75 8.78 -9.32
CA ASP A 312 24.85 9.93 -9.51
C ASP A 312 24.24 10.40 -8.20
N LEU A 313 23.90 9.47 -7.30
CA LEU A 313 23.38 9.79 -5.97
C LEU A 313 24.40 10.63 -5.19
N ASN A 314 25.64 10.16 -5.11
CA ASN A 314 26.71 10.88 -4.43
C ASN A 314 26.94 12.27 -5.05
N MET A 315 26.88 12.35 -6.38
CA MET A 315 26.95 13.62 -7.09
C MET A 315 25.80 14.57 -6.72
N PHE A 316 24.55 14.11 -6.71
CA PHE A 316 23.39 14.94 -6.34
C PHE A 316 23.45 15.39 -4.89
N LEU A 317 23.90 14.52 -3.97
CA LEU A 317 24.11 14.87 -2.57
C LEU A 317 25.22 15.91 -2.41
N ASN A 318 26.34 15.76 -3.12
CA ASN A 318 27.42 16.77 -3.13
C ASN A 318 26.97 18.12 -3.69
N MET A 319 26.07 18.13 -4.67
CA MET A 319 25.50 19.36 -5.21
C MET A 319 24.57 20.05 -4.21
N ALA A 320 23.83 19.28 -3.41
CA ALA A 320 22.91 19.80 -2.40
C ALA A 320 23.58 20.07 -1.05
N ASP A 321 24.85 19.71 -0.88
CA ASP A 321 25.60 19.94 0.35
C ASP A 321 25.68 21.45 0.68
N GLY A 322 25.40 21.81 1.92
CA GLY A 322 25.28 23.22 2.33
C GLY A 322 23.95 23.90 2.02
N HIS A 323 23.01 23.20 1.37
CA HIS A 323 21.71 23.73 0.94
C HIS A 323 20.54 22.99 1.63
N VAL A 324 19.30 23.41 1.34
CA VAL A 324 18.11 22.66 1.77
C VAL A 324 17.83 21.58 0.73
N LEU A 325 17.63 20.33 1.16
CA LEU A 325 17.30 19.22 0.28
C LEU A 325 15.98 18.59 0.68
N LEU A 326 14.98 18.63 -0.20
CA LEU A 326 13.85 17.72 -0.19
C LEU A 326 14.08 16.64 -1.23
N PHE A 327 14.04 15.38 -0.81
CA PHE A 327 14.04 14.28 -1.77
C PHE A 327 12.80 13.39 -1.58
N THR A 328 12.35 12.76 -2.67
CA THR A 328 11.39 11.67 -2.59
C THR A 328 12.05 10.35 -2.89
N ALA A 329 11.65 9.30 -2.18
CA ALA A 329 12.11 7.94 -2.45
C ALA A 329 11.00 6.89 -2.26
N GLY A 330 11.22 5.68 -2.76
CA GLY A 330 10.43 4.49 -2.45
C GLY A 330 10.54 4.11 -0.98
N GLY A 331 9.48 3.55 -0.39
CA GLY A 331 9.47 3.18 1.03
C GLY A 331 10.54 2.14 1.46
N ASN A 332 11.11 1.41 0.49
CA ASN A 332 12.12 0.37 0.71
C ASN A 332 13.49 0.70 0.09
N SER A 333 13.69 1.93 -0.38
CA SER A 333 15.02 2.31 -0.86
C SER A 333 16.00 2.34 0.31
N SER A 334 17.29 2.09 0.06
CA SER A 334 18.36 2.28 1.05
C SER A 334 18.30 3.66 1.71
N LEU A 335 18.08 4.71 0.92
CA LEU A 335 17.87 6.09 1.39
C LEU A 335 16.75 6.24 2.43
N ALA A 336 15.68 5.45 2.29
CA ALA A 336 14.56 5.47 3.23
C ALA A 336 14.92 4.78 4.55
N ASP A 337 15.74 3.73 4.50
CA ASP A 337 16.25 3.03 5.67
C ASP A 337 17.29 3.86 6.43
N GLU A 338 18.20 4.52 5.71
CA GLU A 338 19.19 5.45 6.25
C GLU A 338 18.50 6.61 6.97
N LYS A 339 17.56 7.32 6.32
CA LYS A 339 16.80 8.39 6.99
C LYS A 339 15.97 7.91 8.16
N ALA A 340 15.37 6.72 8.08
CA ALA A 340 14.69 6.15 9.24
C ALA A 340 15.67 5.89 10.40
N ALA A 341 16.95 5.59 10.13
CA ALA A 341 17.96 5.31 11.15
C ALA A 341 18.42 6.58 11.83
N GLU A 342 18.71 7.62 11.05
CA GLU A 342 19.06 8.94 11.56
C GLU A 342 17.99 9.51 12.49
N VAL A 343 16.72 9.45 12.09
CA VAL A 343 15.59 9.89 12.92
C VAL A 343 15.51 9.12 14.24
N ALA A 344 15.77 7.81 14.21
CA ALA A 344 15.74 6.99 15.42
C ALA A 344 16.92 7.25 16.36
N MET A 345 18.05 7.73 15.83
CA MET A 345 19.23 8.14 16.59
C MET A 345 19.14 9.59 17.10
N GLY A 346 18.01 10.28 16.89
CA GLY A 346 17.81 11.66 17.33
C GLY A 346 18.53 12.71 16.49
N SER A 347 19.05 12.34 15.29
CA SER A 347 19.51 13.35 14.33
C SER A 347 18.31 14.16 13.82
N VAL A 348 18.49 15.48 13.76
CA VAL A 348 17.42 16.49 13.54
C VAL A 348 16.92 16.53 12.08
N ASP A 349 17.41 15.64 11.20
CA ASP A 349 16.91 15.52 9.85
C ASP A 349 15.46 15.01 9.86
N ALA A 350 14.54 15.83 9.36
CA ALA A 350 13.13 15.52 9.41
C ALA A 350 12.74 14.55 8.28
N ALA A 351 12.06 13.45 8.62
CA ALA A 351 11.45 12.56 7.64
C ALA A 351 9.92 12.73 7.64
N LEU A 352 9.33 12.95 6.48
CA LEU A 352 7.89 12.95 6.27
C LEU A 352 7.46 11.62 5.65
N TYR A 353 6.58 10.91 6.34
CA TYR A 353 5.99 9.67 5.83
C TYR A 353 4.56 9.90 5.36
N LEU A 354 4.31 9.68 4.07
CA LEU A 354 2.98 9.63 3.47
C LEU A 354 2.54 8.17 3.35
N ASN A 355 1.93 7.67 4.42
CA ASN A 355 1.48 6.29 4.54
C ASN A 355 -0.03 6.19 4.22
N GLY A 356 -0.40 5.27 3.34
CA GLY A 356 -1.79 5.09 2.90
C GLY A 356 -2.21 6.04 1.77
N GLY A 357 -3.53 6.24 1.66
CA GLY A 357 -4.16 7.09 0.64
C GLY A 357 -4.50 8.50 1.12
N LEU A 358 -5.63 9.02 0.63
CA LEU A 358 -6.18 10.32 1.04
C LEU A 358 -6.65 10.30 2.51
N GLU A 359 -6.44 11.41 3.20
CA GLU A 359 -6.96 11.65 4.54
C GLU A 359 -8.48 11.90 4.52
N GLU A 360 -9.19 11.67 5.62
CA GLU A 360 -10.66 11.74 5.68
C GLU A 360 -11.22 13.11 5.24
N ASN A 361 -10.53 14.19 5.61
CA ASN A 361 -10.84 15.55 5.20
C ASN A 361 -10.56 15.84 3.71
N GLU A 362 -9.81 14.98 3.01
CA GLU A 362 -9.51 15.12 1.58
C GLU A 362 -10.50 14.35 0.69
N VAL A 363 -11.03 13.24 1.20
CA VAL A 363 -11.81 12.26 0.44
C VAL A 363 -13.05 12.87 -0.22
N GLY A 364 -13.83 13.67 0.52
CA GLY A 364 -15.06 14.27 -0.01
C GLY A 364 -14.81 15.21 -1.19
N GLY A 365 -13.76 16.04 -1.10
CA GLY A 365 -13.38 16.94 -2.18
C GLY A 365 -12.88 16.21 -3.41
N TRP A 366 -12.11 15.14 -3.24
CA TRP A 366 -11.65 14.31 -4.35
C TRP A 366 -12.79 13.59 -5.07
N TYR A 367 -13.75 13.02 -4.34
CA TYR A 367 -14.93 12.40 -4.95
C TYR A 367 -15.74 13.42 -5.75
N HIS A 368 -16.01 14.60 -5.18
CA HIS A 368 -16.73 15.66 -5.89
C HIS A 368 -16.08 15.99 -7.24
N GLN A 369 -14.75 16.18 -7.25
CA GLN A 369 -14.01 16.43 -8.49
C GLN A 369 -14.14 15.27 -9.49
N TYR A 370 -14.10 14.01 -9.05
CA TYR A 370 -14.28 12.86 -9.93
C TYR A 370 -15.68 12.76 -10.53
N GLU A 371 -16.72 13.05 -9.73
CA GLU A 371 -18.11 13.06 -10.20
C GLU A 371 -18.31 14.14 -11.27
N VAL A 372 -17.76 15.34 -11.05
CA VAL A 372 -17.79 16.43 -12.05
C VAL A 372 -17.09 16.02 -13.35
N GLU A 373 -15.91 15.40 -13.26
CA GLU A 373 -15.12 15.04 -14.44
C GLU A 373 -15.64 13.83 -15.24
N SER A 374 -16.23 12.87 -14.54
CA SER A 374 -16.80 11.66 -15.13
C SER A 374 -18.26 11.83 -15.53
N LYS A 375 -18.96 12.82 -14.95
CA LYS A 375 -20.42 12.98 -15.00
C LYS A 375 -21.18 11.77 -14.46
N VAL A 376 -20.54 11.00 -13.59
CA VAL A 376 -21.11 9.82 -12.92
C VAL A 376 -21.19 10.13 -11.44
N VAL A 377 -22.39 10.07 -10.88
CA VAL A 377 -22.62 10.20 -9.43
C VAL A 377 -22.30 8.85 -8.78
N ILE A 378 -21.52 8.86 -7.71
CA ILE A 378 -21.14 7.67 -6.96
C ILE A 378 -21.88 7.70 -5.63
N SER A 379 -22.74 6.72 -5.40
CA SER A 379 -23.49 6.59 -4.15
C SER A 379 -22.56 6.40 -2.95
N LYS A 380 -23.03 6.73 -1.73
CA LYS A 380 -22.24 6.55 -0.50
C LYS A 380 -21.79 5.09 -0.29
N ASP A 381 -22.61 4.13 -0.70
CA ASP A 381 -22.27 2.71 -0.62
C ASP A 381 -21.15 2.33 -1.60
N GLU A 382 -21.19 2.87 -2.81
CA GLU A 382 -20.12 2.71 -3.80
C GLU A 382 -18.83 3.41 -3.35
N GLN A 383 -18.91 4.59 -2.72
CA GLN A 383 -17.75 5.27 -2.14
C GLN A 383 -17.11 4.44 -1.04
N ALA A 384 -17.90 3.85 -0.14
CA ALA A 384 -17.38 2.97 0.92
C ALA A 384 -16.69 1.72 0.34
N LEU A 385 -17.29 1.14 -0.71
CA LEU A 385 -16.69 0.04 -1.46
C LEU A 385 -15.35 0.44 -2.10
N ILE A 386 -15.32 1.54 -2.86
CA ILE A 386 -14.11 2.07 -3.51
C ILE A 386 -13.02 2.38 -2.48
N GLN A 387 -13.37 3.02 -1.37
CA GLN A 387 -12.45 3.37 -0.29
C GLN A 387 -11.82 2.12 0.31
N THR A 388 -12.62 1.10 0.62
CA THR A 388 -12.09 -0.16 1.17
C THR A 388 -11.15 -0.83 0.17
N THR A 389 -11.53 -0.84 -1.10
CA THR A 389 -10.80 -1.54 -2.14
C THR A 389 -9.48 -0.84 -2.52
N THR A 390 -9.51 0.48 -2.67
CA THR A 390 -8.36 1.28 -3.13
C THR A 390 -7.54 1.88 -1.99
N GLY A 391 -8.05 1.83 -0.76
CA GLY A 391 -7.44 2.54 0.38
C GLY A 391 -7.42 4.05 0.22
N ASN A 392 -8.25 4.59 -0.68
CA ASN A 392 -8.17 5.95 -1.19
C ASN A 392 -6.78 6.32 -1.74
N VAL A 393 -5.99 5.38 -2.24
CA VAL A 393 -4.68 5.69 -2.83
C VAL A 393 -4.91 6.49 -4.13
N PRO A 394 -4.39 7.73 -4.25
CA PRO A 394 -4.63 8.61 -5.40
C PRO A 394 -4.40 7.96 -6.76
N LEU A 395 -3.33 7.16 -6.91
CA LEU A 395 -3.05 6.43 -8.14
C LEU A 395 -4.18 5.46 -8.51
N LEU A 396 -4.62 4.63 -7.56
CA LEU A 396 -5.68 3.64 -7.78
C LEU A 396 -7.04 4.31 -8.05
N LEU A 397 -7.33 5.40 -7.32
CA LEU A 397 -8.53 6.21 -7.58
C LEU A 397 -8.50 6.81 -8.99
N SER A 398 -7.37 7.38 -9.41
CA SER A 398 -7.23 7.99 -10.74
C SER A 398 -7.44 6.97 -11.85
N GLU A 399 -6.88 5.76 -11.70
CA GLU A 399 -7.08 4.68 -12.66
C GLU A 399 -8.52 4.20 -12.72
N LEU A 400 -9.16 3.98 -11.55
CA LEU A 400 -10.56 3.61 -11.46
C LEU A 400 -11.46 4.65 -12.11
N PHE A 401 -11.32 5.93 -11.75
CA PHE A 401 -12.19 6.98 -12.25
C PHE A 401 -11.98 7.30 -13.73
N ARG A 402 -10.77 7.07 -14.25
CA ARG A 402 -10.53 7.05 -15.70
C ARG A 402 -11.36 5.94 -16.38
N ALA A 403 -11.42 4.74 -15.80
CA ALA A 403 -12.22 3.64 -16.33
C ALA A 403 -13.75 3.89 -16.18
N VAL A 404 -14.19 4.46 -15.06
CA VAL A 404 -15.58 4.88 -14.84
C VAL A 404 -16.00 5.90 -15.89
N LYS A 405 -15.17 6.93 -16.12
CA LYS A 405 -15.41 7.93 -17.15
C LYS A 405 -15.49 7.31 -18.55
N ALA A 406 -14.58 6.39 -18.87
CA ALA A 406 -14.60 5.70 -20.16
C ALA A 406 -15.85 4.82 -20.36
N LYS A 407 -16.39 4.21 -19.29
CA LYS A 407 -17.62 3.41 -19.34
C LYS A 407 -18.90 4.22 -19.16
N GLY A 408 -18.81 5.48 -18.73
CA GLY A 408 -19.96 6.34 -18.40
C GLY A 408 -20.79 5.86 -17.19
N ARG A 409 -20.28 4.90 -16.41
CA ARG A 409 -20.93 4.38 -15.20
C ARG A 409 -19.93 3.65 -14.31
N PHE A 410 -20.22 3.60 -13.02
CA PHE A 410 -19.54 2.70 -12.10
C PHE A 410 -20.10 1.28 -12.25
N ASN A 411 -19.21 0.28 -12.23
CA ASN A 411 -19.55 -1.13 -12.11
C ASN A 411 -18.51 -1.75 -11.17
N ARG A 412 -18.95 -2.62 -10.27
CA ARG A 412 -18.09 -3.37 -9.34
C ARG A 412 -16.99 -4.16 -10.06
N ASP A 413 -17.23 -4.61 -11.29
CA ASP A 413 -16.20 -5.30 -12.10
C ASP A 413 -14.97 -4.42 -12.39
N LEU A 414 -15.10 -3.10 -12.30
CA LEU A 414 -13.98 -2.15 -12.44
C LEU A 414 -13.02 -2.17 -11.25
N LEU A 415 -13.43 -2.80 -10.13
CA LEU A 415 -12.60 -2.96 -8.94
C LEU A 415 -11.71 -4.19 -9.00
N ASN A 416 -11.82 -5.05 -10.02
CA ASN A 416 -10.87 -6.14 -10.22
C ASN A 416 -9.56 -5.55 -10.75
N VAL A 417 -8.57 -5.39 -9.86
CA VAL A 417 -7.25 -4.89 -10.24
C VAL A 417 -6.42 -5.95 -10.96
N SER A 418 -5.56 -5.47 -11.85
CA SER A 418 -4.63 -6.24 -12.66
C SER A 418 -3.83 -7.28 -11.87
N LEU A 419 -3.68 -8.47 -12.45
CA LEU A 419 -2.71 -9.52 -12.06
C LEU A 419 -1.29 -8.98 -11.82
N ASP A 420 -0.94 -7.82 -12.39
CA ASP A 420 0.37 -7.19 -12.26
C ASP A 420 0.70 -6.75 -10.82
N LEU A 421 -0.27 -6.24 -10.06
CA LEU A 421 -0.02 -5.78 -8.69
C LEU A 421 0.29 -6.96 -7.76
N TYR A 422 -0.41 -8.08 -7.96
CA TYR A 422 -0.13 -9.34 -7.26
C TYR A 422 1.28 -9.84 -7.58
N ALA A 423 1.66 -9.88 -8.87
CA ALA A 423 2.99 -10.30 -9.29
C ALA A 423 4.08 -9.38 -8.73
N GLU A 424 3.83 -8.07 -8.68
CA GLU A 424 4.75 -7.08 -8.12
C GLU A 424 4.94 -7.30 -6.60
N ILE A 425 3.85 -7.38 -5.83
CA ILE A 425 3.90 -7.60 -4.38
C ILE A 425 4.55 -8.95 -4.06
N SER A 426 4.17 -10.00 -4.79
CA SER A 426 4.75 -11.35 -4.63
C SER A 426 6.24 -11.35 -4.89
N LYS A 427 6.68 -10.72 -5.99
CA LYS A 427 8.11 -10.60 -6.31
C LYS A 427 8.89 -9.93 -5.18
N HIS A 428 8.34 -8.86 -4.61
CA HIS A 428 9.03 -8.09 -3.58
C HIS A 428 9.02 -8.75 -2.20
N LEU A 429 7.99 -9.53 -1.88
CA LEU A 429 7.93 -10.28 -0.64
C LEU A 429 8.72 -11.61 -0.72
N GLN A 430 8.93 -12.16 -1.92
CA GLN A 430 9.70 -13.40 -2.11
C GLN A 430 11.19 -13.28 -1.77
N GLU A 431 11.80 -12.10 -1.88
CA GLU A 431 13.21 -11.88 -1.52
C GLU A 431 13.43 -12.00 0.00
N PRO A 432 12.73 -11.24 0.86
CA PRO A 432 12.74 -11.44 2.32
C PRO A 432 12.37 -12.86 2.76
N MET A 433 11.46 -13.53 2.04
CA MET A 433 11.07 -14.92 2.33
C MET A 433 12.22 -15.90 2.18
N LYS A 434 13.12 -15.71 1.20
CA LYS A 434 14.29 -16.58 1.00
C LYS A 434 15.31 -16.42 2.13
N GLU A 435 15.46 -15.20 2.64
CA GLU A 435 16.47 -14.87 3.65
C GLU A 435 15.98 -15.14 5.07
N SER A 436 14.69 -14.93 5.35
CA SER A 436 14.12 -15.01 6.71
C SER A 436 12.64 -15.40 6.67
N PRO A 437 12.31 -16.67 6.34
CA PRO A 437 10.93 -17.12 6.15
C PRO A 437 10.06 -16.99 7.41
N ASN A 438 10.62 -17.23 8.60
CA ASN A 438 9.88 -17.13 9.86
C ASN A 438 9.52 -15.68 10.20
N GLU A 439 10.46 -14.74 10.07
CA GLU A 439 10.22 -13.33 10.34
C GLU A 439 9.27 -12.72 9.30
N THR A 440 9.39 -13.14 8.03
CA THR A 440 8.45 -12.74 6.99
C THR A 440 7.04 -13.26 7.30
N SER A 441 6.91 -14.53 7.74
CA SER A 441 5.62 -15.09 8.16
C SER A 441 4.98 -14.29 9.30
N LYS A 442 5.76 -13.93 10.34
CA LYS A 442 5.28 -13.09 11.44
C LYS A 442 4.80 -11.73 10.95
N LEU A 443 5.56 -11.09 10.05
CA LEU A 443 5.17 -9.81 9.47
C LEU A 443 3.86 -9.91 8.69
N LEU A 444 3.72 -10.89 7.80
CA LEU A 444 2.50 -11.08 7.01
C LEU A 444 1.31 -11.30 7.95
N LEU A 445 1.46 -12.13 8.98
CA LEU A 445 0.44 -12.30 10.01
C LEU A 445 0.13 -11.00 10.75
N ALA A 446 1.13 -10.19 11.09
CA ALA A 446 0.91 -8.93 11.78
C ALA A 446 0.15 -7.91 10.92
N VAL A 447 0.47 -7.84 9.63
CA VAL A 447 -0.24 -7.02 8.64
C VAL A 447 -1.67 -7.51 8.46
N LEU A 448 -1.86 -8.82 8.31
CA LEU A 448 -3.20 -9.42 8.18
C LEU A 448 -4.02 -9.21 9.45
N ASN A 449 -3.43 -9.33 10.64
CA ASN A 449 -4.12 -9.22 11.93
C ASN A 449 -4.25 -7.79 12.46
N ASN A 450 -3.67 -6.78 11.78
CA ASN A 450 -3.51 -5.44 12.31
C ASN A 450 -2.93 -5.44 13.74
N SER A 451 -1.85 -6.21 13.93
CA SER A 451 -1.23 -6.41 15.24
C SER A 451 0.11 -5.66 15.35
N PRO A 452 0.52 -5.31 16.58
CA PRO A 452 1.87 -4.81 16.79
C PRO A 452 2.88 -5.92 16.50
N LEU A 453 3.99 -5.56 15.86
CA LEU A 453 5.15 -6.42 15.70
C LEU A 453 6.38 -5.54 15.48
N ASP A 454 7.44 -5.84 16.20
CA ASP A 454 8.76 -5.28 15.91
C ASP A 454 9.47 -6.24 14.94
N VAL A 455 9.73 -5.75 13.74
CA VAL A 455 10.45 -6.49 12.70
C VAL A 455 11.68 -5.71 12.27
N PRO A 456 12.75 -6.42 11.85
CA PRO A 456 13.83 -5.81 11.09
C PRO A 456 13.29 -4.92 9.97
N ARG A 457 13.84 -3.72 9.87
CA ARG A 457 13.39 -2.65 8.97
C ARG A 457 13.32 -3.07 7.51
N ARG A 458 14.21 -3.96 7.07
CA ARG A 458 14.34 -4.48 5.71
C ARG A 458 13.25 -5.47 5.28
N LEU A 459 12.52 -6.05 6.24
CA LEU A 459 11.49 -7.06 5.95
C LEU A 459 10.20 -6.49 5.32
N PRO A 460 9.61 -5.39 5.83
CA PRO A 460 8.36 -4.88 5.29
C PRO A 460 8.53 -4.20 3.94
N ASP A 461 7.63 -4.56 3.01
CA ASP A 461 7.43 -3.76 1.79
C ASP A 461 6.62 -2.50 2.12
N ARG A 462 7.32 -1.43 2.50
CA ARG A 462 6.75 -0.15 2.92
C ARG A 462 6.02 0.63 1.84
N ARG A 463 6.06 0.17 0.59
CA ARG A 463 5.22 0.73 -0.48
C ARG A 463 3.76 0.36 -0.30
N TYR A 464 3.51 -0.80 0.30
CA TYR A 464 2.20 -1.44 0.39
C TYR A 464 1.78 -1.74 1.83
N MET A 465 2.74 -1.89 2.73
CA MET A 465 2.54 -2.13 4.15
C MET A 465 3.08 -0.94 4.93
N TYR A 466 2.53 -0.63 6.09
CA TYR A 466 3.08 0.43 6.93
C TYR A 466 2.76 0.18 8.39
N ARG A 467 3.61 0.71 9.27
CA ARG A 467 3.34 0.73 10.70
C ARG A 467 2.64 2.03 11.07
N GLY A 468 1.45 1.91 11.64
CA GLY A 468 0.72 3.02 12.23
C GLY A 468 1.45 3.59 13.46
N LYS A 469 1.01 4.76 13.91
CA LYS A 469 1.56 5.42 15.10
C LYS A 469 1.25 4.66 16.40
N ASP A 470 0.17 3.88 16.37
CA ASP A 470 -0.20 2.87 17.37
C ASP A 470 0.69 1.61 17.32
N ARG A 471 1.77 1.63 16.54
CA ARG A 471 2.73 0.54 16.31
C ARG A 471 2.14 -0.71 15.65
N ARG A 472 0.94 -0.63 15.08
CA ARG A 472 0.30 -1.76 14.39
C ARG A 472 0.64 -1.79 12.91
N TRP A 473 0.82 -2.98 12.35
CA TRP A 473 1.07 -3.15 10.92
C TRP A 473 -0.23 -3.15 10.12
N ARG A 474 -0.23 -2.45 8.99
CA ARG A 474 -1.39 -2.27 8.12
C ARG A 474 -1.00 -2.41 6.67
N TYR A 475 -1.98 -2.65 5.81
CA TYR A 475 -1.86 -2.64 4.36
C TYR A 475 -2.52 -1.38 3.79
N THR A 476 -2.09 -0.95 2.61
CA THR A 476 -2.56 0.30 2.01
C THR A 476 -3.92 0.18 1.37
N CYS A 477 -4.26 -0.98 0.81
CA CYS A 477 -5.54 -1.24 0.16
C CYS A 477 -5.86 -2.74 0.13
N LEU A 478 -7.07 -3.07 -0.30
CA LEU A 478 -7.53 -4.44 -0.34
C LEU A 478 -6.69 -5.36 -1.23
N PHE A 479 -6.21 -4.85 -2.36
CA PHE A 479 -5.40 -5.66 -3.28
C PHE A 479 -4.09 -6.12 -2.64
N VAL A 480 -3.52 -5.28 -1.76
CA VAL A 480 -2.35 -5.65 -0.98
C VAL A 480 -2.71 -6.71 0.03
N PHE A 481 -3.86 -6.59 0.69
CA PHE A 481 -4.33 -7.60 1.62
C PHE A 481 -4.51 -8.97 0.95
N GLU A 482 -5.18 -9.01 -0.19
CA GLU A 482 -5.37 -10.25 -0.97
C GLU A 482 -4.02 -10.88 -1.34
N ALA A 483 -3.09 -10.10 -1.91
CA ALA A 483 -1.76 -10.59 -2.26
C ALA A 483 -1.00 -11.11 -1.02
N THR A 484 -1.07 -10.38 0.10
CA THR A 484 -0.46 -10.76 1.38
C THR A 484 -1.03 -12.07 1.90
N TYR A 485 -2.35 -12.26 1.79
CA TYR A 485 -3.03 -13.49 2.19
C TYR A 485 -2.59 -14.70 1.36
N HIS A 486 -2.58 -14.56 0.03
CA HIS A 486 -2.12 -15.63 -0.86
C HIS A 486 -0.67 -16.02 -0.61
N LEU A 487 0.21 -15.05 -0.36
CA LEU A 487 1.60 -15.32 0.00
C LEU A 487 1.72 -16.03 1.34
N ALA A 488 0.91 -15.62 2.34
CA ALA A 488 0.85 -16.31 3.62
C ALA A 488 0.38 -17.76 3.48
N LEU A 489 -0.51 -18.08 2.52
CA LEU A 489 -0.95 -19.46 2.25
C LEU A 489 0.15 -20.33 1.65
N GLN A 490 1.07 -19.73 0.88
CA GLN A 490 2.20 -20.44 0.28
C GLN A 490 3.30 -20.75 1.31
N LEU A 491 3.36 -20.00 2.40
CA LEU A 491 4.29 -20.23 3.50
C LEU A 491 3.78 -21.35 4.41
N GLN A 492 4.45 -22.51 4.39
CA GLN A 492 4.19 -23.58 5.34
C GLN A 492 4.20 -23.03 6.78
N ASP A 493 3.23 -23.47 7.57
CA ASP A 493 3.06 -23.13 8.99
C ASP A 493 2.71 -21.67 9.34
N CYS A 494 2.72 -20.72 8.41
CA CYS A 494 2.30 -19.34 8.66
C CYS A 494 0.87 -19.28 9.24
N PHE A 495 -0.02 -20.11 8.73
CA PHE A 495 -1.39 -20.20 9.21
C PHE A 495 -1.59 -20.88 10.57
N ARG A 496 -0.58 -21.57 11.11
CA ARG A 496 -0.71 -22.19 12.44
C ARG A 496 -0.93 -21.15 13.53
N GLU A 497 -0.30 -19.98 13.38
CA GLU A 497 -0.31 -18.88 14.33
C GLU A 497 -1.40 -17.84 14.05
N PHE A 498 -2.19 -18.05 12.99
CA PHE A 498 -3.25 -17.12 12.62
C PHE A 498 -4.39 -17.12 13.65
N GLN A 499 -4.74 -15.93 14.14
CA GLN A 499 -5.79 -15.75 15.16
C GLN A 499 -7.03 -15.10 14.54
N VAL A 500 -8.07 -15.91 14.28
CA VAL A 500 -9.38 -15.44 13.79
C VAL A 500 -9.96 -14.32 14.68
N LYS A 501 -9.70 -14.38 15.99
CA LYS A 501 -10.14 -13.36 16.96
C LYS A 501 -9.69 -11.93 16.61
N SER A 502 -8.49 -11.76 16.05
CA SER A 502 -7.98 -10.46 15.61
C SER A 502 -8.82 -9.89 14.46
N TRP A 503 -9.37 -10.77 13.62
CA TRP A 503 -10.20 -10.45 12.46
C TRP A 503 -11.67 -10.19 12.79
N LEU A 504 -12.19 -10.81 13.84
CA LEU A 504 -13.57 -10.64 14.28
C LEU A 504 -13.94 -9.17 14.56
N GLN A 505 -12.96 -8.35 14.93
CA GLN A 505 -13.15 -6.92 15.16
C GLN A 505 -13.37 -6.14 13.85
N CYS A 506 -12.90 -6.67 12.72
CA CYS A 506 -13.03 -6.04 11.40
C CYS A 506 -14.37 -6.38 10.72
N LEU A 507 -15.00 -7.52 11.02
CA LEU A 507 -16.25 -7.95 10.36
C LEU A 507 -17.39 -6.90 10.44
N PRO A 508 -17.64 -6.23 11.58
CA PRO A 508 -18.63 -5.17 11.64
C PRO A 508 -18.27 -3.95 10.77
N LEU A 509 -16.99 -3.65 10.62
CA LEU A 509 -16.52 -2.53 9.79
C LEU A 509 -16.70 -2.81 8.30
N LEU A 510 -16.63 -4.08 7.91
CA LEU A 510 -16.83 -4.54 6.53
C LEU A 510 -18.32 -4.68 6.14
N ALA A 511 -19.25 -4.42 7.07
CA ALA A 511 -20.68 -4.58 6.87
C ALA A 511 -21.25 -3.92 5.62
N ARG A 512 -20.73 -2.74 5.30
CA ARG A 512 -21.19 -1.91 4.18
C ARG A 512 -20.52 -2.30 2.86
N ASN A 513 -19.64 -3.30 2.88
CA ASN A 513 -18.96 -3.83 1.71
C ASN A 513 -19.21 -5.34 1.61
N PRO A 514 -20.30 -5.76 0.96
CA PRO A 514 -20.71 -7.17 0.91
C PRO A 514 -19.64 -8.11 0.33
N SER A 515 -18.93 -7.67 -0.71
CA SER A 515 -17.83 -8.43 -1.33
C SER A 515 -16.68 -8.65 -0.35
N MET A 516 -16.37 -7.65 0.47
CA MET A 516 -15.33 -7.74 1.49
C MET A 516 -15.72 -8.49 2.73
N LEU A 517 -16.94 -8.28 3.18
CA LEU A 517 -17.51 -9.09 4.24
C LEU A 517 -17.49 -10.56 3.81
N GLU A 518 -17.87 -10.86 2.57
CA GLU A 518 -17.81 -12.21 2.01
C GLU A 518 -16.38 -12.75 1.97
N TYR A 519 -15.40 -11.97 1.52
CA TYR A 519 -13.98 -12.37 1.53
C TYR A 519 -13.47 -12.65 2.97
N ALA A 520 -13.71 -11.71 3.89
CA ALA A 520 -13.31 -11.84 5.28
C ALA A 520 -14.00 -13.02 5.97
N LEU A 521 -15.25 -13.31 5.61
CA LEU A 521 -15.98 -14.48 6.10
C LEU A 521 -15.42 -15.77 5.55
N LYS A 522 -15.17 -15.86 4.23
CA LYS A 522 -14.50 -17.00 3.61
C LYS A 522 -13.21 -17.32 4.35
N TYR A 523 -12.43 -16.28 4.64
CA TYR A 523 -11.17 -16.41 5.34
C TYR A 523 -11.33 -16.87 6.80
N ALA A 524 -12.15 -16.17 7.58
CA ALA A 524 -12.38 -16.48 8.99
C ALA A 524 -12.96 -17.89 9.18
N ILE A 525 -13.92 -18.28 8.33
CA ILE A 525 -14.53 -19.61 8.38
C ILE A 525 -13.53 -20.70 7.96
N THR A 526 -12.74 -20.48 6.91
CA THR A 526 -11.69 -21.42 6.49
C THR A 526 -10.65 -21.62 7.60
N ALA A 527 -10.27 -20.54 8.30
CA ALA A 527 -9.37 -20.63 9.44
C ALA A 527 -10.00 -21.35 10.65
N GLU A 528 -11.31 -21.20 10.93
CA GLU A 528 -11.98 -21.96 11.99
C GLU A 528 -12.12 -23.45 11.64
N LEU A 529 -12.43 -23.77 10.38
CA LEU A 529 -12.55 -25.15 9.89
C LEU A 529 -11.29 -25.98 10.11
N ARG A 530 -10.12 -25.34 10.15
CA ARG A 530 -8.83 -26.01 10.42
C ARG A 530 -8.79 -26.69 11.79
N HIS A 531 -9.58 -26.23 12.75
CA HIS A 531 -9.67 -26.79 14.09
C HIS A 531 -10.61 -28.02 14.16
N GLY A 532 -11.23 -28.38 13.03
CA GLY A 532 -12.21 -29.45 12.93
C GLY A 532 -13.62 -28.98 13.27
N VAL A 533 -14.62 -29.64 12.68
CA VAL A 533 -16.03 -29.33 12.92
C VAL A 533 -16.87 -30.60 12.87
N THR A 534 -17.88 -30.66 13.73
CA THR A 534 -18.90 -31.70 13.70
C THR A 534 -20.25 -31.08 13.40
N LEU A 535 -20.83 -31.47 12.26
CA LEU A 535 -22.15 -31.03 11.82
C LEU A 535 -23.13 -32.20 11.96
N SER A 536 -24.09 -32.06 12.87
CA SER A 536 -25.09 -33.10 13.15
C SER A 536 -26.48 -32.59 12.79
N HIS A 537 -27.26 -33.42 12.08
CA HIS A 537 -28.67 -33.15 11.79
C HIS A 537 -29.47 -34.46 11.77
N PHE A 538 -30.37 -34.63 12.74
CA PHE A 538 -31.05 -35.91 13.04
C PHE A 538 -30.07 -37.08 13.17
N LYS A 539 -30.15 -38.09 12.28
CA LYS A 539 -29.30 -39.28 12.28
C LYS A 539 -28.02 -39.12 11.44
N SER A 540 -27.90 -38.04 10.68
CA SER A 540 -26.77 -37.81 9.78
C SER A 540 -25.73 -36.90 10.44
N LYS A 541 -24.45 -37.25 10.28
CA LYS A 541 -23.32 -36.55 10.91
C LYS A 541 -22.16 -36.44 9.92
N LEU A 542 -21.68 -35.21 9.69
CA LEU A 542 -20.42 -34.95 9.01
C LEU A 542 -19.39 -34.49 10.05
N THR A 543 -18.28 -35.21 10.16
CA THR A 543 -17.18 -34.85 11.08
C THR A 543 -15.94 -34.56 10.24
N ILE A 544 -15.57 -33.29 10.15
CA ILE A 544 -14.31 -32.86 9.55
C ILE A 544 -13.28 -32.79 10.70
N PRO A 545 -12.18 -33.57 10.66
CA PRO A 545 -11.17 -33.51 11.70
C PRO A 545 -10.39 -32.19 11.65
N PRO A 546 -9.53 -31.90 12.63
CA PRO A 546 -8.55 -30.82 12.50
C PRO A 546 -7.64 -31.06 11.29
N LEU A 547 -7.50 -30.04 10.42
CA LEU A 547 -6.79 -30.16 9.14
C LEU A 547 -5.81 -29.00 8.94
N PRO A 548 -4.57 -29.25 8.49
CA PRO A 548 -3.66 -28.20 8.03
C PRO A 548 -4.15 -27.58 6.72
N LEU A 549 -3.78 -26.33 6.46
CA LEU A 549 -4.08 -25.64 5.20
C LEU A 549 -3.03 -25.96 4.13
N PHE A 550 -3.47 -26.21 2.91
CA PHE A 550 -2.60 -26.37 1.74
C PHE A 550 -3.07 -25.47 0.58
N PRO A 551 -2.16 -24.78 -0.11
CA PRO A 551 -2.53 -24.03 -1.30
C PRO A 551 -2.84 -24.99 -2.46
N LEU A 552 -3.90 -24.70 -3.22
CA LEU A 552 -4.24 -25.36 -4.46
C LEU A 552 -3.84 -24.43 -5.63
N PRO A 553 -2.88 -24.85 -6.49
CA PRO A 553 -2.35 -23.99 -7.56
C PRO A 553 -3.41 -23.64 -8.62
N ALA A 554 -3.08 -22.64 -9.44
CA ALA A 554 -3.89 -22.18 -10.55
C ALA A 554 -4.35 -23.34 -11.46
N GLY A 555 -5.62 -23.33 -11.85
CA GLY A 555 -6.26 -24.42 -12.60
C GLY A 555 -6.91 -25.53 -11.77
N GLY A 556 -6.77 -25.54 -10.43
CA GLY A 556 -7.65 -26.30 -9.53
C GLY A 556 -7.43 -27.80 -9.40
N ALA A 557 -6.61 -28.37 -10.25
CA ALA A 557 -6.36 -29.81 -10.26
C ALA A 557 -5.20 -30.11 -9.29
N PRO A 558 -5.43 -30.84 -8.19
CA PRO A 558 -4.32 -31.38 -7.43
C PRO A 558 -3.63 -32.47 -8.26
N THR A 559 -2.29 -32.47 -8.34
CA THR A 559 -1.54 -33.49 -9.10
C THR A 559 -1.37 -34.81 -8.33
N ASN A 560 -1.26 -34.72 -7.00
CA ASN A 560 -1.20 -35.87 -6.10
C ASN A 560 -1.64 -35.46 -4.68
N VAL A 561 -2.71 -36.05 -4.17
CA VAL A 561 -3.23 -35.77 -2.82
C VAL A 561 -2.91 -36.97 -1.92
N THR A 562 -1.91 -36.80 -1.05
CA THR A 562 -1.43 -37.89 -0.16
C THR A 562 -1.53 -37.53 1.32
N LYS A 563 -1.97 -36.32 1.65
CA LYS A 563 -2.03 -35.81 3.02
C LYS A 563 -3.44 -35.30 3.31
N SER A 564 -3.92 -35.53 4.53
CA SER A 564 -5.13 -34.90 5.01
C SER A 564 -4.90 -33.40 5.15
N GLY A 565 -5.79 -32.57 4.60
CA GLY A 565 -5.71 -31.12 4.70
C GLY A 565 -6.91 -30.39 4.11
N LEU A 566 -6.95 -29.09 4.35
CA LEU A 566 -7.91 -28.16 3.77
C LEU A 566 -7.21 -27.43 2.60
N TYR A 567 -7.58 -27.81 1.39
CA TYR A 567 -6.99 -27.30 0.15
C TYR A 567 -7.71 -26.02 -0.28
N VAL A 568 -6.98 -24.90 -0.30
CA VAL A 568 -7.51 -23.56 -0.59
C VAL A 568 -7.02 -23.09 -1.96
N PRO A 569 -7.92 -22.86 -2.94
CA PRO A 569 -7.55 -22.31 -4.23
C PRO A 569 -6.83 -20.96 -4.13
N LEU A 570 -5.77 -20.80 -4.92
CA LEU A 570 -5.10 -19.51 -5.08
C LEU A 570 -5.82 -18.58 -6.07
N GLU A 571 -6.74 -19.09 -6.89
CA GLU A 571 -7.55 -18.30 -7.82
C GLU A 571 -8.82 -17.78 -7.16
N PHE A 572 -9.17 -16.51 -7.41
CA PHE A 572 -10.44 -15.94 -6.99
C PHE A 572 -11.61 -16.65 -7.70
N ASN A 573 -12.65 -17.03 -6.94
CA ASN A 573 -13.79 -17.80 -7.44
C ASN A 573 -13.39 -19.07 -8.20
N HIS A 574 -12.34 -19.76 -7.74
CA HIS A 574 -11.92 -21.00 -8.36
C HIS A 574 -13.09 -21.99 -8.43
N ARG A 575 -13.61 -22.17 -9.65
CA ARG A 575 -14.60 -23.18 -10.04
C ARG A 575 -15.67 -23.45 -8.97
N HIS A 576 -16.15 -22.36 -8.38
CA HIS A 576 -17.35 -22.32 -7.56
C HIS A 576 -17.25 -22.94 -6.16
N VAL A 577 -16.05 -23.20 -5.61
CA VAL A 577 -15.84 -23.60 -4.20
C VAL A 577 -14.74 -22.77 -3.55
N ASP A 578 -14.82 -22.55 -2.24
CA ASP A 578 -13.86 -21.71 -1.50
C ASP A 578 -12.71 -22.52 -0.89
N CYS A 579 -12.95 -23.77 -0.51
CA CYS A 579 -11.90 -24.73 -0.12
C CYS A 579 -12.41 -26.17 -0.22
N ILE A 580 -11.50 -27.14 -0.15
CA ILE A 580 -11.81 -28.57 -0.23
C ILE A 580 -11.13 -29.29 0.93
N ALA A 581 -11.92 -29.85 1.84
CA ALA A 581 -11.40 -30.66 2.93
C ALA A 581 -11.19 -32.10 2.45
N VAL A 582 -9.99 -32.63 2.66
CA VAL A 582 -9.65 -34.02 2.38
C VAL A 582 -9.03 -34.66 3.61
N TRP A 583 -9.51 -35.84 3.99
CA TRP A 583 -8.83 -36.64 5.01
C TRP A 583 -8.92 -38.12 4.74
N PHE A 584 -7.85 -38.80 5.14
CA PHE A 584 -7.66 -40.23 4.97
C PHE A 584 -8.03 -40.97 6.26
N GLU A 585 -8.90 -41.97 6.10
CA GLU A 585 -9.19 -43.03 7.05
C GLU A 585 -8.57 -44.34 6.53
N PRO A 586 -8.44 -45.39 7.37
CA PRO A 586 -7.76 -46.63 6.96
C PRO A 586 -8.29 -47.28 5.67
N THR A 587 -9.57 -47.08 5.35
CA THR A 587 -10.24 -47.70 4.20
C THR A 587 -11.02 -46.70 3.33
N ALA A 588 -10.99 -45.42 3.67
CA ALA A 588 -11.78 -44.42 2.99
C ALA A 588 -11.04 -43.09 2.93
N VAL A 589 -11.32 -42.31 1.90
CA VAL A 589 -10.94 -40.91 1.82
C VAL A 589 -12.19 -40.10 1.68
N HIS A 590 -12.31 -39.07 2.50
CA HIS A 590 -13.43 -38.16 2.45
C HIS A 590 -13.00 -36.92 1.68
N ILE A 591 -13.80 -36.52 0.70
CA ILE A 591 -13.59 -35.31 -0.09
C ILE A 591 -14.85 -34.44 0.08
N VAL A 592 -14.64 -33.25 0.64
CA VAL A 592 -15.71 -32.31 0.97
C VAL A 592 -15.38 -30.96 0.38
N PRO A 593 -15.89 -30.63 -0.82
CA PRO A 593 -15.87 -29.28 -1.34
C PRO A 593 -16.78 -28.40 -0.48
N ILE A 594 -16.29 -27.20 -0.17
CA ILE A 594 -16.90 -26.26 0.77
C ILE A 594 -17.16 -24.94 0.06
N GLN A 595 -18.42 -24.51 0.09
CA GLN A 595 -18.85 -23.18 -0.36
C GLN A 595 -19.25 -22.33 0.85
N ILE A 596 -18.70 -21.13 0.96
CA ILE A 596 -18.94 -20.16 2.01
C ILE A 596 -19.58 -18.93 1.37
N SER A 597 -20.80 -18.58 1.77
CA SER A 597 -21.54 -17.49 1.11
C SER A 597 -22.31 -16.66 2.12
N ASN A 598 -22.23 -15.34 1.99
CA ASN A 598 -22.96 -14.42 2.86
C ASN A 598 -24.43 -14.23 2.44
N VAL A 599 -25.12 -15.33 2.14
CA VAL A 599 -26.54 -15.38 1.78
C VAL A 599 -27.35 -16.05 2.89
N THR A 600 -28.64 -15.72 3.00
CA THR A 600 -29.53 -16.37 3.99
C THR A 600 -30.19 -17.64 3.46
N LYS A 601 -30.23 -17.81 2.13
CA LYS A 601 -30.81 -18.97 1.43
C LYS A 601 -29.94 -19.38 0.25
N ARG A 602 -29.80 -20.69 0.00
CA ARG A 602 -29.06 -21.25 -1.15
C ARG A 602 -29.52 -20.72 -2.50
N SER A 603 -30.82 -20.53 -2.66
CA SER A 603 -31.41 -20.04 -3.92
C SER A 603 -30.95 -18.63 -4.32
N GLY A 604 -30.31 -17.89 -3.40
CA GLY A 604 -29.74 -16.56 -3.69
C GLY A 604 -28.32 -16.60 -4.25
N HIS A 605 -27.77 -17.77 -4.59
CA HIS A 605 -26.41 -17.94 -5.07
C HIS A 605 -26.35 -19.03 -6.16
N SER A 606 -25.30 -19.02 -6.99
CA SER A 606 -25.08 -20.06 -8.01
C SER A 606 -24.93 -21.45 -7.38
N ASP A 607 -25.41 -22.50 -8.07
CA ASP A 607 -25.29 -23.91 -7.63
C ASP A 607 -23.84 -24.41 -7.80
N SER A 608 -23.00 -23.94 -6.88
CA SER A 608 -21.59 -24.29 -6.73
C SER A 608 -21.34 -25.79 -6.71
N ARG A 609 -22.27 -26.55 -6.12
CA ARG A 609 -22.21 -28.01 -6.07
C ARG A 609 -22.32 -28.59 -7.47
N TYR A 610 -23.38 -28.23 -8.21
CA TYR A 610 -23.54 -28.72 -9.58
C TYR A 610 -22.30 -28.40 -10.42
N GLN A 611 -21.77 -27.19 -10.29
CA GLN A 611 -20.61 -26.77 -11.07
C GLN A 611 -19.32 -27.54 -10.69
N PHE A 612 -19.06 -27.75 -9.40
CA PHE A 612 -17.93 -28.56 -8.93
C PHE A 612 -18.04 -30.01 -9.44
N PHE A 613 -19.19 -30.65 -9.25
CA PHE A 613 -19.36 -32.03 -9.73
C PHE A 613 -19.42 -32.08 -11.26
N ALA A 614 -19.76 -31.01 -11.97
CA ALA A 614 -19.67 -30.98 -13.42
C ALA A 614 -18.23 -30.97 -13.95
N ALA A 615 -17.31 -30.33 -13.23
CA ALA A 615 -15.98 -30.02 -13.76
C ALA A 615 -14.82 -30.73 -13.04
N ASP A 616 -14.88 -30.89 -11.72
CA ASP A 616 -13.66 -31.08 -10.91
C ASP A 616 -13.60 -32.42 -10.17
N TRP A 617 -14.72 -33.08 -9.91
CA TRP A 617 -14.70 -34.30 -9.08
C TRP A 617 -13.82 -35.42 -9.65
N LEU A 618 -13.73 -35.55 -10.99
CA LEU A 618 -12.85 -36.54 -11.64
C LEU A 618 -11.37 -36.22 -11.37
N LEU A 619 -10.99 -34.94 -11.41
CA LEU A 619 -9.61 -34.51 -11.14
C LEU A 619 -9.21 -34.87 -9.69
N TRP A 620 -10.12 -34.64 -8.75
CA TRP A 620 -9.92 -35.01 -7.35
C TRP A 620 -9.91 -36.52 -7.13
N GLN A 621 -10.78 -37.27 -7.82
CA GLN A 621 -10.76 -38.73 -7.81
C GLN A 621 -9.42 -39.27 -8.31
N GLU A 622 -8.92 -38.79 -9.45
CA GLU A 622 -7.65 -39.21 -10.03
C GLU A 622 -6.45 -38.88 -9.12
N ALA A 623 -6.48 -37.70 -8.49
CA ALA A 623 -5.39 -37.26 -7.61
C ALA A 623 -5.28 -38.08 -6.33
N VAL A 624 -6.40 -38.62 -5.84
CA VAL A 624 -6.46 -39.45 -4.63
C VAL A 624 -6.34 -40.94 -4.96
N ASN A 625 -6.82 -41.42 -6.10
CA ASN A 625 -6.71 -42.83 -6.52
C ASN A 625 -5.27 -43.34 -6.65
N LYS A 626 -4.27 -42.44 -6.68
CA LYS A 626 -2.84 -42.80 -6.57
C LYS A 626 -2.44 -43.28 -5.17
N THR A 627 -3.36 -43.27 -4.21
CA THR A 627 -3.18 -43.77 -2.84
C THR A 627 -3.88 -45.13 -2.68
N ASN A 628 -3.39 -45.99 -1.76
CA ASN A 628 -3.90 -47.35 -1.53
C ASN A 628 -5.27 -47.38 -0.80
N VAL A 629 -6.21 -46.53 -1.18
CA VAL A 629 -7.51 -46.36 -0.50
C VAL A 629 -8.59 -47.14 -1.26
N THR A 630 -9.50 -47.79 -0.54
CA THR A 630 -10.52 -48.68 -1.14
C THR A 630 -11.83 -47.99 -1.50
N SER A 631 -12.11 -46.79 -0.96
CA SER A 631 -13.34 -46.05 -1.28
C SER A 631 -13.17 -44.52 -1.13
N ILE A 632 -13.91 -43.75 -1.93
CA ILE A 632 -14.02 -42.29 -1.81
C ILE A 632 -15.43 -41.93 -1.35
N GLN A 633 -15.53 -41.18 -0.25
CA GLN A 633 -16.76 -40.62 0.28
C GLN A 633 -16.88 -39.15 -0.14
N TRP A 634 -17.94 -38.84 -0.89
CA TRP A 634 -18.21 -37.50 -1.37
C TRP A 634 -19.27 -36.81 -0.51
N HIS A 635 -18.93 -35.64 -0.02
CA HIS A 635 -19.89 -34.73 0.62
C HIS A 635 -19.78 -33.36 -0.04
N PHE A 636 -20.78 -32.51 0.15
CA PHE A 636 -20.72 -31.09 -0.19
C PHE A 636 -21.21 -30.27 0.99
N LEU A 637 -20.42 -29.29 1.42
CA LEU A 637 -20.76 -28.44 2.55
C LEU A 637 -21.00 -27.01 2.09
N TRP A 638 -22.18 -26.48 2.39
CA TRP A 638 -22.51 -25.09 2.17
C TRP A 638 -22.67 -24.36 3.50
N ILE A 639 -21.81 -23.38 3.75
CA ILE A 639 -21.81 -22.55 4.95
C ILE A 639 -22.42 -21.20 4.57
N ILE A 640 -23.56 -20.88 5.18
CA ILE A 640 -24.34 -19.68 4.85
C ILE A 640 -24.73 -18.90 6.10
N ARG A 641 -25.34 -17.73 5.92
CA ARG A 641 -25.90 -16.93 7.00
C ARG A 641 -27.27 -17.46 7.46
N ALA A 642 -27.27 -18.68 7.98
CA ALA A 642 -28.43 -19.33 8.57
C ALA A 642 -28.21 -19.60 10.05
N THR A 643 -29.29 -19.85 10.79
CA THR A 643 -29.26 -20.26 12.20
C THR A 643 -29.40 -21.77 12.39
N ARG A 644 -29.75 -22.51 11.33
CA ARG A 644 -30.05 -23.94 11.39
C ARG A 644 -29.29 -24.72 10.32
N CYS A 645 -28.76 -25.88 10.72
CA CYS A 645 -28.27 -26.89 9.80
C CYS A 645 -29.44 -27.53 9.04
N LYS A 646 -29.21 -27.86 7.76
CA LYS A 646 -30.08 -28.72 6.94
C LYS A 646 -29.22 -29.80 6.29
N TRP A 647 -29.81 -30.96 6.07
CA TRP A 647 -29.15 -32.09 5.41
C TRP A 647 -30.05 -32.67 4.32
N GLU A 648 -29.46 -32.97 3.17
CA GLU A 648 -30.12 -33.56 2.02
C GLU A 648 -29.19 -34.63 1.41
N ARG A 649 -29.71 -35.83 1.15
CA ARG A 649 -28.96 -36.91 0.47
C ARG A 649 -29.34 -36.96 -1.00
N PHE A 650 -28.35 -36.91 -1.89
CA PHE A 650 -28.56 -37.01 -3.32
C PHE A 650 -28.05 -38.36 -3.82
N GLU A 651 -28.99 -39.27 -3.99
CA GLU A 651 -28.76 -40.54 -4.66
C GLU A 651 -28.87 -40.28 -6.17
N LYS A 652 -27.78 -40.50 -6.91
CA LYS A 652 -27.64 -40.41 -8.38
C LYS A 652 -28.73 -39.59 -9.10
N LEU A 653 -28.42 -38.35 -9.50
CA LEU A 653 -29.24 -37.67 -10.50
C LEU A 653 -29.19 -38.47 -11.80
N GLU A 654 -30.32 -39.04 -12.22
CA GLU A 654 -30.48 -39.48 -13.61
C GLU A 654 -30.20 -38.29 -14.55
N PRO A 655 -29.51 -38.53 -15.68
CA PRO A 655 -29.04 -37.47 -16.54
C PRO A 655 -30.23 -36.72 -17.15
N ARG A 656 -30.52 -35.52 -16.66
CA ARG A 656 -31.39 -34.55 -17.35
C ARG A 656 -30.64 -33.87 -18.50
N SER A 657 -30.08 -34.64 -19.44
CA SER A 657 -29.98 -34.27 -20.86
C SER A 657 -29.33 -35.39 -21.67
N SER A 658 -29.87 -35.60 -22.87
CA SER A 658 -29.53 -36.62 -23.86
C SER A 658 -28.17 -36.39 -24.58
N LYS A 659 -27.16 -35.86 -23.89
CA LYS A 659 -25.82 -35.66 -24.47
C LYS A 659 -24.71 -36.01 -23.48
N GLY A 660 -24.45 -37.31 -23.30
CA GLY A 660 -23.13 -37.88 -23.02
C GLY A 660 -22.32 -37.40 -21.80
N GLY A 661 -22.91 -36.68 -20.84
CA GLY A 661 -22.21 -36.26 -19.62
C GLY A 661 -22.03 -37.42 -18.64
N ALA A 662 -20.81 -37.60 -18.11
CA ALA A 662 -20.52 -38.57 -17.06
C ALA A 662 -21.46 -38.38 -15.85
N SER A 663 -22.01 -39.47 -15.31
CA SER A 663 -22.83 -39.40 -14.09
C SER A 663 -21.96 -39.03 -12.90
N TYR A 664 -22.33 -37.97 -12.16
CA TYR A 664 -21.62 -37.55 -10.95
C TYR A 664 -21.76 -38.58 -9.82
N PRO A 665 -20.79 -38.67 -8.88
CA PRO A 665 -20.85 -39.61 -7.77
C PRO A 665 -22.00 -39.28 -6.82
N SER A 666 -22.50 -40.30 -6.13
CA SER A 666 -23.41 -40.12 -4.99
C SER A 666 -22.72 -39.26 -3.95
N HIS A 667 -23.42 -38.24 -3.44
CA HIS A 667 -22.88 -37.35 -2.43
C HIS A 667 -23.95 -36.88 -1.45
N GLU A 668 -23.54 -36.59 -0.23
CA GLU A 668 -24.39 -35.98 0.78
C GLU A 668 -24.19 -34.48 0.82
N ILE A 669 -25.26 -33.74 1.09
CA ILE A 669 -25.21 -32.29 1.13
C ILE A 669 -25.56 -31.80 2.53
N PHE A 670 -24.66 -31.00 3.08
CA PHE A 670 -24.85 -30.29 4.34
C PHE A 670 -24.99 -28.80 4.05
N THR A 671 -26.02 -28.17 4.60
CA THR A 671 -26.14 -26.71 4.68
C THR A 671 -26.02 -26.33 6.15
N THR A 672 -25.16 -25.38 6.49
CA THR A 672 -24.97 -24.98 7.88
C THR A 672 -24.84 -23.48 8.02
N GLY A 673 -25.08 -23.00 9.23
CA GLY A 673 -24.92 -21.61 9.60
C GLY A 673 -23.48 -21.28 10.02
N PHE A 674 -23.07 -20.02 9.90
CA PHE A 674 -21.79 -19.56 10.46
C PHE A 674 -21.68 -19.85 11.97
N ASN A 675 -22.80 -19.78 12.71
CA ASN A 675 -22.86 -20.09 14.14
C ASN A 675 -22.47 -21.53 14.47
N SER A 676 -22.71 -22.48 13.56
CA SER A 676 -22.33 -23.88 13.73
C SER A 676 -20.85 -24.14 13.48
N ILE A 677 -20.15 -23.19 12.83
CA ILE A 677 -18.69 -23.22 12.67
C ILE A 677 -18.03 -22.43 13.81
N SER A 678 -18.45 -21.18 14.00
CA SER A 678 -17.95 -20.30 15.05
C SER A 678 -19.02 -19.29 15.45
N GLN A 679 -19.51 -19.42 16.69
CA GLN A 679 -20.45 -18.47 17.27
C GLN A 679 -19.88 -17.05 17.30
N ASN A 680 -18.57 -16.91 17.55
CA ASN A 680 -17.90 -15.62 17.58
C ASN A 680 -17.93 -14.89 16.24
N ILE A 681 -17.82 -15.61 15.11
CA ILE A 681 -17.98 -15.04 13.77
C ILE A 681 -19.42 -14.56 13.59
N TYR A 682 -20.39 -15.42 13.92
CA TYR A 682 -21.81 -15.11 13.76
C TYR A 682 -22.25 -13.88 14.56
N ASP A 683 -21.80 -13.75 15.82
CA ASP A 683 -22.16 -12.64 16.70
C ASP A 683 -21.58 -11.29 16.23
N LYS A 684 -20.51 -11.32 15.45
CA LYS A 684 -19.87 -10.13 14.88
C LYS A 684 -20.40 -9.77 13.50
N LEU A 685 -21.34 -10.56 12.96
CA LEU A 685 -21.95 -10.24 11.68
C LEU A 685 -22.93 -9.06 11.83
N PRO A 686 -22.81 -8.05 10.97
CA PRO A 686 -23.71 -6.90 10.97
C PRO A 686 -25.11 -7.36 10.58
N VAL A 687 -26.15 -6.91 11.30
CA VAL A 687 -27.55 -7.24 11.00
C VAL A 687 -27.86 -6.84 9.56
N LEU A 688 -28.37 -7.78 8.75
CA LEU A 688 -28.79 -7.44 7.38
C LEU A 688 -29.99 -6.49 7.46
N PRO A 689 -30.03 -5.41 6.65
CA PRO A 689 -31.26 -4.66 6.47
C PRO A 689 -32.34 -5.63 5.96
N SER A 690 -33.48 -5.61 6.63
CA SER A 690 -34.64 -6.50 6.41
C SER A 690 -35.28 -6.32 5.05
#